data_AF-A0A2K5SDN2-F1
#
_entry.id   AF-A0A2K5SDN2-F1
#
_cell.length_a   1.000
_cell.length_b   1.000
_cell.length_c   1.000
_cell.angle_alpha   90.00
_cell.angle_beta   90.00
_cell.angle_gamma   90.00
#
_symmetry.space_group_name_H-M   'P 1'
#
loop_
_entity.id
_entity.type
_entity.pdbx_description
1 polymer ?
#
loop_
_entity_poly.entity_id
_entity_poly.type
_entity_poly.pdbx_seq_one_letter_code
_entity_poly.pdbx_strand_id
1 'polypeptide(L)'
;MLRTAGRDGLCRLSTYLEELEAVELKKFKFYLGTATELGEGGRIPWGRMETAGPLEMAQLLITHFGTAEAWRLALSIFEWMNRRDLWERGQREDLVRDTPPGGPSSLGNQSTCLLEVSPATPKKDPQETYRDYVRRKFRLMEDRNARLGECVNLSHRYTRLLLVKEHSNPMRAQQQLLDTGREHARTVGHQTSPIKIETLFEPDEERPEPPRTVVMQGAAGIGKSMLAHKVMLDWADGKLFQGRFDYLFYINCRELNQSAAERSMRDLISSCWPEPSAPLRELVRVPERLLFIIDGFDELKPSFHDPQGPWCLCWEEKRPTELLLSSLIRKKLLSELSLLITTRPTALEKLHRLLEHPRHVEILGFSEAERKEYFYKYFQNAEQAGHVFNYVRDNEPLFTMCFVPLVCWVVCTCLQQQLESGGLLRQTSRTTTAVYMLYLLSLMQPKPGTPHLQPPPNQRGLCSLAADGLWNQKILFEEQDLRRHGLDGADVSAFLNMNIFQKDINCERYYSFIHLSFQEFFAAMYYLLDEGERVAGPEQDVNRLLAEYEFSERSFLALTIRFLFGLLNEETRSHLEKGLCWKVSPHIKTQLLQWIQSKAQSTGSTLQQGSLEFFSCLYEIQEEEFIQQALSHFQVIVVSNIASMMEHMVSSFCLKNCRSAQVLHLYGATYSVDREDRARCSAGTHTLLVQLPERTFLLDAYSEHLASALCTNPNLIELALYRNALGSRGVKLLCQGLRHHNCKLQNLRLKRCGVSSSACEDLSAALIANKNLTRLDLSGNGIGLPGVTLLCEGLRHPRCRLQMIQLRKCQLESGACQEMASVLSTNPHLVELDLTGNALEDLGLRFLCQGLRHPACRLRTLWLKICHLTAAACEGLASTLGVNQSLTELDLSLNDLGDPGALLLCEGLRHPTCKLQTLRLDSCGLTAKACKNLYFTLGINQTLTELYLTNNALGDTGVRLLCKRLSHPGCKLRVLWLFGMDLNKMTHSRLAALRVTKPYLDIGC
;
A
#
# COMPACT_ATOMS: atom_id res chain seq x y z
N MET A 1 13.11 35.97 20.23
CA MET A 1 13.98 36.92 19.49
C MET A 1 15.47 36.55 19.55
N LEU A 2 16.02 36.05 20.66
CA LEU A 2 17.44 35.62 20.73
C LEU A 2 17.79 34.37 19.88
N ARG A 3 16.87 33.40 19.74
CA ARG A 3 17.09 32.17 18.93
C ARG A 3 17.09 32.39 17.42
N THR A 4 16.28 33.31 16.91
CA THR A 4 16.19 33.65 15.48
C THR A 4 17.46 34.36 14.98
N ALA A 5 18.04 35.25 15.80
CA ALA A 5 19.31 35.92 15.49
C ALA A 5 20.50 34.94 15.43
N GLY A 6 20.50 33.90 16.29
CA GLY A 6 21.49 32.83 16.29
C GLY A 6 21.47 31.97 15.01
N ARG A 7 20.28 31.56 14.58
CA ARG A 7 20.06 30.74 13.38
C ARG A 7 20.39 31.48 12.08
N ASP A 8 20.02 32.76 11.98
CA ASP A 8 20.39 33.62 10.86
C ASP A 8 21.92 33.76 10.71
N GLY A 9 22.63 33.92 11.85
CA GLY A 9 24.09 34.00 11.88
C GLY A 9 24.77 32.72 11.39
N LEU A 10 24.26 31.56 11.81
CA LEU A 10 24.76 30.25 11.37
C LEU A 10 24.52 30.01 9.87
N CYS A 11 23.33 30.32 9.38
CA CYS A 11 23.02 30.16 7.97
C CYS A 11 23.87 31.09 7.09
N ARG A 12 24.04 32.35 7.52
CA ARG A 12 24.90 33.33 6.83
C ARG A 12 26.34 32.82 6.74
N LEU A 13 26.93 32.42 7.86
CA LEU A 13 28.31 31.94 7.91
C LEU A 13 28.51 30.65 7.10
N SER A 14 27.60 29.69 7.22
CA SER A 14 27.64 28.45 6.44
C SER A 14 27.57 28.73 4.94
N THR A 15 26.74 29.68 4.50
CA THR A 15 26.60 30.02 3.07
C THR A 15 27.91 30.54 2.49
N TYR A 16 28.60 31.42 3.22
CA TYR A 16 29.88 31.97 2.77
C TYR A 16 30.98 30.90 2.76
N LEU A 17 30.97 29.96 3.70
CA LEU A 17 31.92 28.85 3.72
C LEU A 17 31.64 27.79 2.65
N GLU A 18 30.37 27.62 2.23
CA GLU A 18 29.99 26.74 1.12
C GLU A 18 30.45 27.29 -0.25
N GLU A 19 30.67 28.60 -0.37
CA GLU A 19 31.26 29.24 -1.57
C GLU A 19 32.78 29.04 -1.69
N LEU A 20 33.42 28.37 -0.72
CA LEU A 20 34.83 27.99 -0.79
C LEU A 20 34.98 26.62 -1.45
N GLU A 21 35.91 26.51 -2.40
CA GLU A 21 36.31 25.20 -2.92
C GLU A 21 36.98 24.35 -1.82
N ALA A 22 37.05 23.03 -1.98
CA ALA A 22 37.61 22.13 -0.96
C ALA A 22 39.06 22.51 -0.55
N VAL A 23 39.86 23.04 -1.50
CA VAL A 23 41.22 23.54 -1.25
C VAL A 23 41.20 24.86 -0.48
N GLU A 24 40.24 25.74 -0.79
CA GLU A 24 40.05 27.02 -0.10
C GLU A 24 39.52 26.81 1.31
N LEU A 25 38.57 25.90 1.53
CA LEU A 25 38.10 25.55 2.87
C LEU A 25 39.22 24.98 3.74
N LYS A 26 40.14 24.18 3.16
CA LYS A 26 41.36 23.75 3.86
C LYS A 26 42.27 24.93 4.23
N LYS A 27 42.45 25.90 3.32
CA LYS A 27 43.18 27.14 3.61
C LYS A 27 42.48 27.96 4.71
N PHE A 28 41.15 28.07 4.69
CA PHE A 28 40.36 28.75 5.70
C PHE A 28 40.59 28.16 7.09
N LYS A 29 40.52 26.82 7.20
CA LYS A 29 40.83 26.11 8.45
C LYS A 29 42.27 26.32 8.90
N PHE A 30 43.22 26.34 7.97
CA PHE A 30 44.63 26.60 8.28
C PHE A 30 44.83 28.00 8.86
N TYR A 31 44.30 29.05 8.20
CA TYR A 31 44.37 30.43 8.69
C TYR A 31 43.69 30.60 10.06
N LEU A 32 42.55 29.94 10.26
CA LEU A 32 41.85 29.92 11.55
C LEU A 32 42.71 29.26 12.66
N GLY A 33 43.46 28.21 12.33
CA GLY A 33 44.38 27.55 13.27
C GLY A 33 45.64 28.37 13.59
N THR A 34 46.06 29.26 12.68
CA THR A 34 47.26 30.10 12.84
C THR A 34 46.98 31.51 13.36
N ALA A 35 45.71 31.93 13.48
CA ALA A 35 45.34 33.26 13.94
C ALA A 35 45.80 33.49 15.41
N THR A 36 46.88 34.26 15.58
CA THR A 36 47.55 34.51 16.86
C THR A 36 46.82 35.49 17.79
N GLU A 37 45.76 36.14 17.34
CA GLU A 37 44.99 37.14 18.12
C GLU A 37 43.94 36.53 19.06
N LEU A 38 43.72 35.22 19.00
CA LEU A 38 42.80 34.50 19.89
C LEU A 38 43.59 33.97 21.10
N GLY A 39 43.39 34.58 22.27
CA GLY A 39 44.06 34.21 23.53
C GLY A 39 43.95 32.71 23.87
N GLU A 40 44.82 32.22 24.76
CA GLU A 40 45.07 30.79 25.04
C GLU A 40 43.83 29.94 25.40
N GLY A 41 42.69 30.55 25.75
CA GLY A 41 41.41 29.87 26.01
C GLY A 41 40.45 29.73 24.81
N GLY A 42 40.80 30.22 23.61
CA GLY A 42 39.89 30.35 22.46
C GLY A 42 40.13 29.44 21.26
N ARG A 43 41.12 28.53 21.27
CA ARG A 43 41.45 27.74 20.07
C ARG A 43 40.53 26.52 19.88
N ILE A 44 39.94 26.39 18.69
CA ILE A 44 39.18 25.19 18.29
C ILE A 44 40.18 24.05 18.02
N PRO A 45 40.04 22.85 18.61
CA PRO A 45 40.97 21.75 18.41
C PRO A 45 41.07 21.32 16.94
N TRP A 46 42.30 21.19 16.42
CA TRP A 46 42.55 20.86 15.00
C TRP A 46 41.84 19.58 14.55
N GLY A 47 41.83 18.54 15.39
CA GLY A 47 41.16 17.27 15.08
C GLY A 47 39.65 17.38 14.85
N ARG A 48 38.98 18.43 15.36
CA ARG A 48 37.57 18.73 15.05
C ARG A 48 37.40 19.60 13.81
N MET A 49 38.39 20.45 13.48
CA MET A 49 38.36 21.31 12.29
C MET A 49 38.75 20.56 11.02
N GLU A 50 39.69 19.62 11.10
CA GLU A 50 40.27 18.94 9.95
C GLU A 50 39.20 18.22 9.12
N THR A 51 38.31 17.48 9.80
CA THR A 51 37.22 16.71 9.17
C THR A 51 35.97 17.55 8.90
N ALA A 52 35.84 18.74 9.48
CA ALA A 52 34.59 19.52 9.43
C ALA A 52 34.26 20.08 8.03
N GLY A 53 33.07 19.81 7.50
CA GLY A 53 32.55 20.49 6.30
C GLY A 53 32.26 21.99 6.53
N PRO A 54 31.84 22.75 5.50
CA PRO A 54 31.50 24.17 5.62
C PRO A 54 30.51 24.50 6.75
N LEU A 55 29.44 23.70 6.88
CA LEU A 55 28.40 23.87 7.90
C LEU A 55 28.92 23.52 9.31
N GLU A 56 29.67 22.43 9.44
CA GLU A 56 30.29 22.02 10.71
C GLU A 56 31.32 23.05 11.17
N MET A 57 32.08 23.63 10.24
CA MET A 57 32.98 24.75 10.52
C MET A 57 32.24 26.00 11.00
N ALA A 58 31.11 26.35 10.37
CA ALA A 58 30.26 27.46 10.82
C ALA A 58 29.70 27.21 12.23
N GLN A 59 29.25 25.98 12.52
CA GLN A 59 28.77 25.57 13.84
C GLN A 59 29.88 25.65 14.89
N LEU A 60 31.08 25.13 14.58
CA LEU A 60 32.24 25.19 15.47
C LEU A 60 32.64 26.63 15.78
N LEU A 61 32.70 27.51 14.76
CA LEU A 61 33.01 28.92 14.94
C LEU A 61 32.00 29.65 15.84
N ILE A 62 30.70 29.46 15.58
CA ILE A 62 29.65 30.13 16.36
C ILE A 62 29.57 29.59 17.78
N THR A 63 29.77 28.29 17.96
CA THR A 63 29.74 27.65 19.29
C THR A 63 30.91 28.13 20.15
N HIS A 64 32.09 28.35 19.55
CA HIS A 64 33.28 28.78 20.28
C HIS A 64 33.39 30.30 20.47
N PHE A 65 32.97 31.11 19.51
CA PHE A 65 33.19 32.57 19.52
C PHE A 65 31.90 33.41 19.62
N GLY A 66 30.72 32.78 19.49
CA GLY A 66 29.45 33.50 19.35
C GLY A 66 29.23 34.04 17.93
N THR A 67 27.99 34.35 17.57
CA THR A 67 27.60 34.67 16.18
C THR A 67 28.29 35.91 15.59
N ALA A 68 28.40 37.00 16.37
CA ALA A 68 28.99 38.25 15.88
C ALA A 68 30.51 38.14 15.68
N GLU A 69 31.21 37.52 16.64
CA GLU A 69 32.67 37.40 16.58
C GLU A 69 33.12 36.35 15.58
N ALA A 70 32.38 35.23 15.48
CA ALA A 70 32.58 34.22 14.43
C ALA A 70 32.46 34.82 13.03
N TRP A 71 31.51 35.75 12.82
CA TRP A 71 31.32 36.42 11.55
C TRP A 71 32.47 37.37 11.21
N ARG A 72 32.91 38.22 12.17
CA ARG A 72 34.08 39.09 11.97
C ARG A 72 35.35 38.31 11.68
N LEU A 73 35.60 37.25 12.43
CA LEU A 73 36.75 36.37 12.25
C LEU A 73 36.74 35.74 10.85
N ALA A 74 35.58 35.28 10.37
CA ALA A 74 35.44 34.72 9.04
C ALA A 74 35.70 35.75 7.94
N LEU A 75 35.22 37.00 8.10
CA LEU A 75 35.53 38.09 7.16
C LEU A 75 37.03 38.35 7.10
N SER A 76 37.72 38.49 8.25
CA SER A 76 39.18 38.67 8.29
C SER A 76 39.92 37.52 7.59
N ILE A 77 39.46 36.28 7.77
CA ILE A 77 40.07 35.13 7.09
C ILE A 77 39.79 35.13 5.58
N PHE A 78 38.59 35.53 5.13
CA PHE A 78 38.32 35.69 3.69
C PHE A 78 39.22 36.75 3.06
N GLU A 79 39.52 37.83 3.78
CA GLU A 79 40.49 38.84 3.37
C GLU A 79 41.90 38.25 3.26
N TRP A 80 42.35 37.52 4.28
CA TRP A 80 43.67 36.86 4.30
C TRP A 80 43.83 35.79 3.21
N MET A 81 42.74 35.12 2.84
CA MET A 81 42.70 34.15 1.76
C MET A 81 42.58 34.78 0.36
N ASN A 82 42.51 36.12 0.27
CA ASN A 82 42.33 36.88 -0.96
C ASN A 82 40.98 36.64 -1.67
N ARG A 83 39.95 36.18 -0.94
CA ARG A 83 38.54 36.10 -1.38
C ARG A 83 37.84 37.44 -1.17
N ARG A 84 38.32 38.47 -1.88
CA ARG A 84 37.79 39.85 -1.78
C ARG A 84 36.30 39.94 -2.13
N ASP A 85 35.84 39.07 -3.03
CA ASP A 85 34.44 38.93 -3.43
C ASP A 85 33.52 38.58 -2.25
N LEU A 86 33.99 37.76 -1.29
CA LEU A 86 33.25 37.40 -0.08
C LEU A 86 33.40 38.49 0.99
N TRP A 87 34.60 39.03 1.18
CA TRP A 87 34.85 40.08 2.17
C TRP A 87 34.07 41.37 1.90
N GLU A 88 34.12 41.90 0.67
CA GLU A 88 33.40 43.13 0.28
C GLU A 88 31.87 42.95 0.30
N ARG A 89 31.40 41.73 0.04
CA ARG A 89 29.97 41.37 0.12
C ARG A 89 29.52 41.30 1.57
N GLY A 90 30.33 40.69 2.43
CA GLY A 90 30.06 40.59 3.86
C GLY A 90 30.06 41.95 4.58
N GLN A 91 30.98 42.86 4.24
CA GLN A 91 31.00 44.22 4.80
C GLN A 91 29.77 45.05 4.41
N ARG A 92 29.30 44.95 3.16
CA ARG A 92 28.10 45.64 2.70
C ARG A 92 26.84 45.16 3.42
N GLU A 93 26.78 43.88 3.77
CA GLU A 93 25.65 43.29 4.49
C GLU A 93 25.64 43.65 6.00
N ASP A 94 26.76 44.07 6.59
CA ASP A 94 26.83 44.53 8.00
C ASP A 94 26.35 45.98 8.18
N LEU A 95 26.66 46.88 7.25
CA LEU A 95 26.28 48.31 7.33
C LEU A 95 24.77 48.56 7.34
N VAL A 96 23.95 47.59 6.91
CA VAL A 96 22.49 47.71 6.82
C VAL A 96 21.79 47.41 8.16
N ARG A 97 22.48 46.84 9.16
CA ARG A 97 21.87 46.48 10.47
C ARG A 97 22.07 47.49 11.60
N ASP A 98 23.04 48.40 11.52
CA ASP A 98 23.44 49.28 12.64
C ASP A 98 22.83 50.70 12.62
N THR A 99 21.55 50.86 12.28
CA THR A 99 20.82 52.13 12.54
C THR A 99 19.76 51.95 13.62
N PRO A 100 19.95 52.48 14.85
CA PRO A 100 18.94 52.43 15.90
C PRO A 100 17.88 53.55 15.69
N PRO A 101 16.59 53.29 15.99
CA PRO A 101 15.55 54.32 15.87
C PRO A 101 15.41 55.13 17.17
N GLY A 102 15.78 56.43 17.16
CA GLY A 102 15.29 57.42 18.14
C GLY A 102 16.20 58.59 18.56
N GLY A 103 16.15 59.71 17.80
CA GLY A 103 16.34 61.17 18.07
C GLY A 103 17.38 61.76 19.09
N PRO A 104 17.55 63.11 19.21
CA PRO A 104 16.96 64.23 18.45
C PRO A 104 17.97 65.25 17.85
N SER A 105 17.42 66.20 17.09
CA SER A 105 18.01 67.36 16.39
C SER A 105 18.81 68.36 17.24
N SER A 106 19.87 68.98 16.67
CA SER A 106 20.19 70.41 16.85
C SER A 106 21.21 70.94 15.81
N LEU A 107 21.14 72.25 15.57
CA LEU A 107 21.66 73.04 14.46
C LEU A 107 23.20 73.23 14.43
N GLY A 108 23.75 73.59 13.25
CA GLY A 108 24.96 74.43 13.18
C GLY A 108 25.80 74.44 11.89
N ASN A 109 25.31 75.09 10.82
CA ASN A 109 26.04 75.99 9.90
C ASN A 109 27.55 75.75 9.56
N GLN A 110 27.89 75.45 8.28
CA GLN A 110 28.43 76.39 7.26
C GLN A 110 29.01 75.67 6.01
N SER A 111 28.64 76.23 4.84
CA SER A 111 29.17 76.13 3.46
C SER A 111 30.69 75.87 3.34
N THR A 112 31.30 75.24 2.32
CA THR A 112 31.14 75.17 0.84
C THR A 112 32.24 74.15 0.43
N CYS A 113 32.13 73.22 -0.52
CA CYS A 113 32.07 73.42 -1.96
C CYS A 113 31.99 72.04 -2.66
N LEU A 114 31.33 72.03 -3.81
CA LEU A 114 31.03 70.96 -4.76
C LEU A 114 32.12 69.88 -4.97
N LEU A 115 31.72 68.61 -4.86
CA LEU A 115 32.21 67.54 -5.74
C LEU A 115 31.05 66.63 -6.15
N GLU A 116 31.12 66.22 -7.40
CA GLU A 116 30.05 65.74 -8.27
C GLU A 116 29.29 64.50 -7.77
N VAL A 117 27.99 64.51 -8.06
CA VAL A 117 27.12 63.35 -8.03
C VAL A 117 27.65 62.29 -8.99
N SER A 118 27.86 61.07 -8.47
CA SER A 118 27.85 59.84 -9.26
C SER A 118 26.77 58.89 -8.69
N PRO A 119 26.10 58.10 -9.56
CA PRO A 119 24.71 57.73 -9.36
C PRO A 119 24.50 56.54 -8.42
N ALA A 120 23.28 56.50 -7.89
CA ALA A 120 22.69 55.48 -7.04
C ALA A 120 23.23 54.06 -7.25
N THR A 121 23.58 53.42 -6.13
CA THR A 121 23.70 51.98 -6.02
C THR A 121 22.42 51.31 -6.56
N PRO A 122 22.52 50.25 -7.40
CA PRO A 122 21.34 49.56 -7.89
C PRO A 122 20.62 48.91 -6.71
N LYS A 123 19.36 49.30 -6.48
CA LYS A 123 18.47 48.57 -5.56
C LYS A 123 18.45 47.12 -6.04
N LYS A 124 18.82 46.16 -5.17
CA LYS A 124 18.65 44.73 -5.46
C LYS A 124 17.19 44.48 -5.84
N ASP A 125 16.97 43.63 -6.82
CA ASP A 125 15.64 43.16 -7.20
C ASP A 125 14.91 42.63 -5.93
N PRO A 126 13.72 43.15 -5.59
CA PRO A 126 12.92 42.67 -4.47
C PRO A 126 12.65 41.17 -4.53
N GLN A 127 12.55 40.59 -5.73
CA GLN A 127 12.34 39.16 -5.92
C GLN A 127 13.57 38.35 -5.47
N GLU A 128 14.77 38.76 -5.86
CA GLU A 128 16.00 38.06 -5.51
C GLU A 128 16.30 38.17 -4.01
N THR A 129 15.98 39.31 -3.40
CA THR A 129 16.13 39.53 -1.96
C THR A 129 15.19 38.62 -1.16
N TYR A 130 13.96 38.42 -1.64
CA TYR A 130 13.03 37.47 -1.02
C TYR A 130 13.49 36.01 -1.23
N ARG A 131 13.99 35.65 -2.42
CA ARG A 131 14.58 34.32 -2.66
C ARG A 131 15.75 34.04 -1.74
N ASP A 132 16.65 35.00 -1.51
CA ASP A 132 17.74 34.89 -0.53
C ASP A 132 17.22 34.59 0.89
N TYR A 133 16.17 35.27 1.32
CA TYR A 133 15.53 34.99 2.60
C TYR A 133 14.96 33.57 2.67
N VAL A 134 14.24 33.14 1.63
CA VAL A 134 13.67 31.79 1.57
C VAL A 134 14.78 30.72 1.60
N ARG A 135 15.88 30.92 0.85
CA ARG A 135 17.07 30.05 0.94
C ARG A 135 17.57 29.96 2.37
N ARG A 136 17.77 31.09 3.05
CA ARG A 136 18.27 31.10 4.44
C ARG A 136 17.33 30.39 5.41
N LYS A 137 16.01 30.61 5.26
CA LYS A 137 14.98 30.03 6.14
C LYS A 137 14.85 28.51 6.01
N PHE A 138 14.90 27.98 4.79
CA PHE A 138 14.60 26.56 4.51
C PHE A 138 15.82 25.70 4.19
N ARG A 139 17.03 26.27 4.03
CA ARG A 139 18.27 25.50 3.75
C ARG A 139 18.67 24.58 4.90
N LEU A 140 18.55 25.06 6.13
CA LEU A 140 18.94 24.31 7.33
C LEU A 140 17.71 23.73 8.04
N MET A 141 17.73 22.42 8.22
CA MET A 141 16.76 21.68 9.01
C MET A 141 17.44 21.20 10.31
N GLU A 142 16.76 21.31 11.44
CA GLU A 142 17.18 20.63 12.67
C GLU A 142 16.89 19.13 12.50
N ASP A 143 17.92 18.28 12.59
CA ASP A 143 17.69 16.82 12.62
C ASP A 143 16.89 16.49 13.89
N ARG A 144 15.96 15.55 13.83
CA ARG A 144 15.08 15.24 14.98
C ARG A 144 15.86 14.69 16.18
N ASN A 145 17.08 14.17 15.97
CA ASN A 145 18.01 13.75 17.03
C ASN A 145 19.23 14.68 17.20
N ALA A 146 19.23 15.85 16.56
CA ALA A 146 20.29 16.85 16.71
C ALA A 146 20.47 17.22 18.19
N ARG A 147 21.71 17.27 18.68
CA ARG A 147 22.00 17.95 19.95
C ARG A 147 21.57 19.41 19.83
N LEU A 148 21.26 20.09 20.94
CA LEU A 148 20.95 21.53 20.96
C LEU A 148 21.97 22.32 20.11
N GLY A 149 21.56 22.78 18.93
CA GLY A 149 22.39 23.56 17.99
C GLY A 149 22.86 22.84 16.71
N GLU A 150 22.60 21.54 16.53
CA GLU A 150 22.98 20.80 15.31
C GLU A 150 21.90 20.96 14.21
N CYS A 151 22.30 21.45 13.03
CA CYS A 151 21.46 21.55 11.83
C CYS A 151 22.09 20.75 10.69
N VAL A 152 21.26 20.18 9.83
CA VAL A 152 21.67 19.50 8.59
C VAL A 152 21.15 20.27 7.38
N ASN A 153 21.92 20.25 6.29
CA ASN A 153 21.49 20.83 5.02
C ASN A 153 20.36 19.97 4.42
N LEU A 154 19.19 20.58 4.21
CA LEU A 154 18.00 19.89 3.72
C LEU A 154 18.27 19.22 2.37
N SER A 155 19.00 19.86 1.46
CA SER A 155 19.29 19.31 0.14
C SER A 155 20.18 18.06 0.17
N HIS A 156 21.05 17.92 1.19
CA HIS A 156 21.91 16.74 1.34
C HIS A 156 21.14 15.54 1.91
N ARG A 157 20.17 15.79 2.79
CA ARG A 157 19.40 14.74 3.49
C ARG A 157 18.06 14.40 2.85
N TYR A 158 17.52 15.28 2.02
CA TYR A 158 16.23 15.06 1.36
C TYR A 158 16.35 13.97 0.29
N THR A 159 15.42 13.01 0.35
CA THR A 159 15.23 11.98 -0.67
C THR A 159 13.87 12.18 -1.33
N ARG A 160 13.81 12.01 -2.66
CA ARG A 160 12.59 12.24 -3.43
C ARG A 160 11.45 11.32 -2.98
N LEU A 161 10.23 11.85 -2.95
CA LEU A 161 9.02 11.08 -2.65
C LEU A 161 8.30 10.70 -3.94
N LEU A 162 7.69 9.52 -3.94
CA LEU A 162 6.82 9.08 -5.03
C LEU A 162 5.45 9.77 -4.92
N LEU A 163 5.02 10.40 -6.01
CA LEU A 163 3.76 11.13 -6.13
C LEU A 163 2.90 10.54 -7.25
N VAL A 164 1.62 10.37 -7.01
CA VAL A 164 0.66 9.86 -8.01
C VAL A 164 -0.58 10.73 -8.09
N LYS A 165 -1.20 10.78 -9.28
CA LYS A 165 -2.54 11.34 -9.45
C LYS A 165 -3.56 10.34 -8.93
N GLU A 166 -4.46 10.81 -8.08
CA GLU A 166 -5.46 9.95 -7.44
C GLU A 166 -6.67 9.73 -8.35
N HIS A 167 -7.20 8.49 -8.37
CA HIS A 167 -8.46 8.07 -9.00
C HIS A 167 -9.28 7.11 -8.10
N SER A 168 -9.12 7.13 -6.77
CA SER A 168 -9.89 6.26 -5.88
C SER A 168 -10.06 6.83 -4.47
N ASN A 169 -11.15 6.42 -3.81
CA ASN A 169 -11.73 6.93 -2.56
C ASN A 169 -10.69 7.12 -1.40
N PRO A 170 -10.58 8.31 -0.75
CA PRO A 170 -9.51 8.67 0.21
C PRO A 170 -9.37 7.76 1.44
N MET A 171 -10.48 7.17 1.89
CA MET A 171 -10.50 6.23 3.02
C MET A 171 -9.84 4.88 2.69
N ARG A 172 -9.75 4.51 1.40
CA ARG A 172 -9.10 3.27 0.96
C ARG A 172 -7.56 3.39 1.03
N ALA A 173 -7.02 4.55 0.67
CA ALA A 173 -5.59 4.83 0.66
C ALA A 173 -4.98 4.81 2.07
N GLN A 174 -5.62 5.44 3.06
CA GLN A 174 -5.05 5.53 4.42
C GLN A 174 -4.96 4.17 5.13
N GLN A 175 -5.94 3.30 4.92
CA GLN A 175 -5.95 1.94 5.46
C GLN A 175 -4.93 1.04 4.74
N GLN A 176 -4.90 1.07 3.41
CA GLN A 176 -3.96 0.27 2.59
C GLN A 176 -2.48 0.65 2.82
N LEU A 177 -2.20 1.90 3.19
CA LEU A 177 -0.83 2.38 3.44
C LEU A 177 -0.22 1.85 4.75
N LEU A 178 -1.00 1.65 5.82
CA LEU A 178 -0.47 1.10 7.07
C LEU A 178 -0.25 -0.42 7.00
N ASP A 179 -0.95 -1.11 6.10
CA ASP A 179 -0.96 -2.57 6.03
C ASP A 179 -0.03 -3.13 4.95
N THR A 180 0.25 -2.38 3.88
CA THR A 180 0.85 -3.00 2.70
C THR A 180 1.85 -2.07 2.00
N GLY A 181 3.02 -1.83 2.59
CA GLY A 181 4.13 -1.05 2.01
C GLY A 181 4.75 -1.59 0.69
N ARG A 182 4.12 -2.60 0.08
CA ARG A 182 4.40 -3.15 -1.26
C ARG A 182 3.24 -3.05 -2.26
N GLU A 183 1.97 -2.87 -1.83
CA GLU A 183 0.85 -2.66 -2.77
C GLU A 183 1.11 -1.43 -3.63
N HIS A 184 1.76 -0.40 -3.06
CA HIS A 184 1.93 0.85 -3.76
C HIS A 184 2.99 0.81 -4.89
N ALA A 185 4.11 0.09 -4.74
CA ALA A 185 5.12 0.06 -5.81
C ALA A 185 4.69 -0.77 -7.04
N ARG A 186 3.78 -1.74 -6.88
CA ARG A 186 3.36 -2.66 -7.96
C ARG A 186 1.96 -2.38 -8.52
N THR A 187 1.05 -1.78 -7.75
CA THR A 187 -0.27 -1.36 -8.27
C THR A 187 -0.19 -0.05 -9.05
N VAL A 188 0.82 0.79 -8.77
CA VAL A 188 1.12 2.03 -9.54
C VAL A 188 1.54 1.76 -10.98
N GLY A 189 1.90 0.52 -11.32
CA GLY A 189 2.17 0.17 -12.72
C GLY A 189 0.94 0.26 -13.64
N HIS A 190 -0.30 0.20 -13.10
CA HIS A 190 -1.45 -0.07 -13.96
C HIS A 190 -2.74 0.74 -13.74
N GLN A 191 -2.83 1.66 -12.77
CA GLN A 191 -4.01 2.57 -12.68
C GLN A 191 -3.76 4.01 -12.22
N THR A 192 -2.55 4.40 -11.80
CA THR A 192 -2.28 5.77 -11.35
C THR A 192 -1.10 6.37 -12.11
N SER A 193 -1.32 7.47 -12.81
CA SER A 193 -0.23 8.14 -13.53
C SER A 193 0.73 8.78 -12.53
N PRO A 194 2.03 8.42 -12.50
CA PRO A 194 2.99 9.12 -11.66
C PRO A 194 3.04 10.60 -12.07
N ILE A 195 3.08 11.49 -11.09
CA ILE A 195 3.18 12.94 -11.33
C ILE A 195 4.50 13.45 -10.78
N LYS A 196 5.15 14.32 -11.54
CA LYS A 196 6.38 14.96 -11.09
C LYS A 196 6.04 16.30 -10.43
N ILE A 197 6.84 16.72 -9.46
CA ILE A 197 6.60 17.97 -8.71
C ILE A 197 6.64 19.21 -9.61
N GLU A 198 7.47 19.14 -10.65
CA GLU A 198 7.65 20.15 -11.69
C GLU A 198 6.37 20.34 -12.51
N THR A 199 5.53 19.30 -12.61
CA THR A 199 4.34 19.26 -13.48
C THR A 199 3.02 19.47 -12.72
N LEU A 200 3.07 19.74 -11.42
CA LEU A 200 1.87 19.77 -10.56
C LEU A 200 0.79 20.74 -11.05
N PHE A 201 1.21 21.87 -11.59
CA PHE A 201 0.29 22.92 -12.05
C PHE A 201 0.12 22.94 -13.59
N GLU A 202 0.74 22.02 -14.32
CA GLU A 202 0.65 21.95 -15.79
C GLU A 202 -0.64 21.23 -16.23
N PRO A 203 -1.22 21.60 -17.40
CA PRO A 203 -2.36 20.89 -17.96
C PRO A 203 -1.99 19.43 -18.31
N ASP A 204 -2.98 18.54 -18.31
CA ASP A 204 -2.81 17.13 -18.68
C ASP A 204 -3.97 16.62 -19.55
N GLU A 205 -3.91 15.37 -20.01
CA GLU A 205 -4.95 14.79 -20.89
C GLU A 205 -6.35 14.80 -20.25
N GLU A 206 -6.45 14.80 -18.93
CA GLU A 206 -7.71 14.85 -18.19
C GLU A 206 -8.21 16.29 -17.98
N ARG A 207 -7.31 17.27 -17.95
CA ARG A 207 -7.61 18.69 -17.70
C ARG A 207 -6.82 19.59 -18.67
N PRO A 208 -7.49 20.14 -19.70
CA PRO A 208 -6.84 21.04 -20.66
C PRO A 208 -6.44 22.39 -20.05
N GLU A 209 -7.03 22.77 -18.91
CA GLU A 209 -6.69 24.00 -18.18
C GLU A 209 -5.73 23.73 -17.01
N PRO A 210 -4.75 24.62 -16.75
CA PRO A 210 -3.82 24.47 -15.64
C PRO A 210 -4.55 24.58 -14.29
N PRO A 211 -4.42 23.60 -13.37
CA PRO A 211 -5.09 23.68 -12.07
C PRO A 211 -4.53 24.83 -11.23
N ARG A 212 -5.41 25.52 -10.50
CA ARG A 212 -5.05 26.60 -9.55
C ARG A 212 -5.03 26.17 -8.09
N THR A 213 -5.48 24.95 -7.82
CA THR A 213 -5.41 24.36 -6.48
C THR A 213 -4.95 22.92 -6.60
N VAL A 214 -3.84 22.60 -5.93
CA VAL A 214 -3.29 21.26 -5.80
C VAL A 214 -3.40 20.86 -4.34
N VAL A 215 -4.01 19.72 -4.08
CA VAL A 215 -4.11 19.11 -2.75
C VAL A 215 -3.18 17.92 -2.70
N MET A 216 -2.15 18.02 -1.86
CA MET A 216 -1.24 16.93 -1.54
C MET A 216 -1.71 16.23 -0.28
N GLN A 217 -2.10 14.98 -0.42
CA GLN A 217 -2.49 14.18 0.72
C GLN A 217 -1.50 13.05 0.97
N GLY A 218 -1.46 12.57 2.20
CA GLY A 218 -0.73 11.36 2.55
C GLY A 218 -0.78 11.08 4.03
N ALA A 219 -0.38 9.86 4.41
CA ALA A 219 -0.35 9.42 5.80
C ALA A 219 0.53 10.35 6.67
N ALA A 220 0.38 10.23 7.99
CA ALA A 220 1.32 10.87 8.90
C ALA A 220 2.76 10.39 8.60
N GLY A 221 3.76 11.20 8.93
CA GLY A 221 5.18 10.81 8.76
C GLY A 221 5.67 10.61 7.31
N ILE A 222 4.78 10.70 6.31
CA ILE A 222 5.10 10.44 4.90
C ILE A 222 5.99 11.51 4.26
N GLY A 223 6.18 12.64 4.94
CA GLY A 223 7.04 13.74 4.49
C GLY A 223 6.33 14.93 3.85
N LYS A 224 5.03 15.14 4.08
CA LYS A 224 4.25 16.29 3.56
C LYS A 224 4.94 17.65 3.81
N SER A 225 5.22 17.99 5.07
CA SER A 225 5.88 19.25 5.44
C SER A 225 7.31 19.35 4.89
N MET A 226 8.04 18.22 4.86
CA MET A 226 9.38 18.17 4.27
C MET A 226 9.36 18.44 2.78
N LEU A 227 8.34 17.94 2.08
CA LEU A 227 8.13 18.23 0.67
C LEU A 227 7.82 19.70 0.46
N ALA A 228 6.95 20.30 1.28
CA ALA A 228 6.63 21.73 1.24
C ALA A 228 7.88 22.61 1.45
N HIS A 229 8.72 22.28 2.43
CA HIS A 229 9.99 22.99 2.68
C HIS A 229 10.95 22.83 1.50
N LYS A 230 11.02 21.63 0.90
CA LYS A 230 11.85 21.38 -0.27
C LYS A 230 11.37 22.15 -1.49
N VAL A 231 10.05 22.30 -1.69
CA VAL A 231 9.47 23.14 -2.75
C VAL A 231 9.88 24.59 -2.57
N MET A 232 9.78 25.13 -1.36
CA MET A 232 10.22 26.50 -1.05
C MET A 232 11.70 26.70 -1.39
N LEU A 233 12.56 25.77 -0.97
CA LEU A 233 14.01 25.84 -1.19
C LEU A 233 14.37 25.72 -2.67
N ASP A 234 13.80 24.74 -3.38
CA ASP A 234 14.10 24.51 -4.80
C ASP A 234 13.57 25.63 -5.70
N TRP A 235 12.44 26.24 -5.37
CA TRP A 235 11.97 27.43 -6.07
C TRP A 235 12.94 28.60 -5.88
N ALA A 236 13.41 28.82 -4.64
CA ALA A 236 14.37 29.87 -4.34
C ALA A 236 15.75 29.63 -4.99
N ASP A 237 16.15 28.37 -5.17
CA ASP A 237 17.36 27.95 -5.90
C ASP A 237 17.20 28.02 -7.44
N GLY A 238 16.03 28.39 -7.96
CA GLY A 238 15.82 28.47 -9.40
C GLY A 238 15.46 27.13 -10.08
N LYS A 239 15.19 26.06 -9.32
CA LYS A 239 14.99 24.68 -9.83
C LYS A 239 13.52 24.36 -10.11
N LEU A 240 12.59 24.96 -9.38
CA LEU A 240 11.14 24.71 -9.53
C LEU A 240 10.37 25.96 -9.95
N PHE A 241 9.32 25.74 -10.74
CA PHE A 241 8.31 26.73 -11.16
C PHE A 241 8.85 28.03 -11.77
N GLN A 242 10.01 27.95 -12.44
CA GLN A 242 10.62 29.11 -13.08
C GLN A 242 9.71 29.70 -14.16
N GLY A 243 9.61 31.03 -14.18
CA GLY A 243 8.76 31.75 -15.13
C GLY A 243 7.26 31.60 -14.91
N ARG A 244 6.81 30.84 -13.89
CA ARG A 244 5.39 30.66 -13.56
C ARG A 244 4.98 31.40 -12.30
N PHE A 245 5.75 31.27 -11.22
CA PHE A 245 5.46 31.97 -9.95
C PHE A 245 6.61 32.89 -9.57
N ASP A 246 6.24 34.14 -9.32
CA ASP A 246 7.20 35.18 -8.95
C ASP A 246 7.47 35.17 -7.44
N TYR A 247 6.51 34.72 -6.63
CA TYR A 247 6.61 34.62 -5.19
C TYR A 247 5.86 33.40 -4.64
N LEU A 248 6.52 32.68 -3.73
CA LEU A 248 5.92 31.61 -2.93
C LEU A 248 5.80 32.04 -1.47
N PHE A 249 4.62 31.86 -0.87
CA PHE A 249 4.37 32.14 0.54
C PHE A 249 4.04 30.86 1.29
N TYR A 250 4.78 30.61 2.37
CA TYR A 250 4.58 29.44 3.23
C TYR A 250 3.73 29.81 4.44
N ILE A 251 2.62 29.12 4.61
CA ILE A 251 1.69 29.23 5.74
C ILE A 251 1.72 27.92 6.52
N ASN A 252 2.12 28.00 7.78
CA ASN A 252 2.00 26.90 8.73
C ASN A 252 0.65 26.97 9.44
N CYS A 253 -0.23 25.99 9.23
CA CYS A 253 -1.54 25.95 9.88
C CYS A 253 -1.47 25.92 11.41
N ARG A 254 -0.42 25.33 12.00
CA ARG A 254 -0.23 25.32 13.47
C ARG A 254 0.06 26.72 14.04
N GLU A 255 0.76 27.56 13.26
CA GLU A 255 1.04 28.94 13.64
C GLU A 255 -0.21 29.82 13.52
N LEU A 256 -1.09 29.54 12.55
CA LEU A 256 -2.35 30.25 12.38
C LEU A 256 -3.29 30.08 13.58
N ASN A 257 -3.29 28.91 14.22
CA ASN A 257 -4.09 28.64 15.42
C ASN A 257 -3.76 29.58 16.61
N GLN A 258 -2.62 30.29 16.57
CA GLN A 258 -2.12 31.21 17.60
C GLN A 258 -2.15 32.69 17.18
N SER A 259 -2.57 32.97 15.95
CA SER A 259 -2.59 34.33 15.39
C SER A 259 -3.59 35.26 16.10
N ALA A 260 -3.42 36.58 15.90
CA ALA A 260 -4.37 37.57 16.40
C ALA A 260 -5.80 37.23 15.94
N ALA A 261 -6.79 37.49 16.81
CA ALA A 261 -8.18 37.12 16.56
C ALA A 261 -8.73 37.68 15.24
N GLU A 262 -8.17 38.79 14.73
CA GLU A 262 -8.44 39.32 13.40
C GLU A 262 -7.14 39.71 12.69
N ARG A 263 -7.03 39.34 11.41
CA ARG A 263 -5.93 39.71 10.51
C ARG A 263 -6.45 40.00 9.11
N SER A 264 -5.72 40.81 8.37
CA SER A 264 -5.89 40.97 6.92
C SER A 264 -4.94 40.07 6.14
N MET A 265 -5.21 39.85 4.85
CA MET A 265 -4.29 39.12 3.98
C MET A 265 -2.95 39.86 3.83
N ARG A 266 -2.99 41.20 3.89
CA ARG A 266 -1.80 42.05 3.94
C ARG A 266 -0.92 41.70 5.13
N ASP A 267 -1.51 41.55 6.31
CA ASP A 267 -0.77 41.19 7.54
C ASP A 267 -0.14 39.79 7.41
N LEU A 268 -0.86 38.86 6.78
CA LEU A 268 -0.40 37.49 6.59
C LEU A 268 0.79 37.42 5.61
N ILE A 269 0.73 38.10 4.48
CA ILE A 269 1.86 38.23 3.52
C ILE A 269 3.05 38.92 4.18
N SER A 270 2.79 40.01 4.91
CA SER A 270 3.83 40.75 5.61
C SER A 270 4.54 39.91 6.66
N SER A 271 3.83 38.97 7.32
CA SER A 271 4.43 38.06 8.30
C SER A 271 5.36 37.02 7.67
N CYS A 272 5.21 36.74 6.38
CA CYS A 272 6.09 35.85 5.62
C CYS A 272 7.34 36.58 5.10
N TRP A 273 7.40 37.92 5.20
CA TRP A 273 8.45 38.75 4.61
C TRP A 273 9.42 39.29 5.69
N PRO A 274 10.74 39.36 5.42
CA PRO A 274 11.73 39.77 6.42
C PRO A 274 11.77 41.28 6.72
N GLU A 275 11.45 42.14 5.74
CA GLU A 275 11.52 43.61 5.86
C GLU A 275 10.14 44.32 5.88
N PRO A 276 9.98 45.46 6.58
CA PRO A 276 8.73 46.23 6.59
C PRO A 276 8.34 46.88 5.24
N SER A 277 9.26 46.84 4.27
CA SER A 277 9.21 47.50 2.95
C SER A 277 8.71 46.56 1.82
N ALA A 278 8.01 45.48 2.15
CA ALA A 278 7.48 44.55 1.15
C ALA A 278 6.66 45.28 0.07
N PRO A 279 6.86 45.02 -1.24
CA PRO A 279 6.12 45.68 -2.32
C PRO A 279 4.71 45.11 -2.47
N LEU A 280 3.92 45.17 -1.40
CA LEU A 280 2.60 44.52 -1.24
C LEU A 280 1.61 44.95 -2.34
N ARG A 281 1.68 46.20 -2.79
CA ARG A 281 0.83 46.72 -3.87
C ARG A 281 1.20 46.20 -5.26
N GLU A 282 2.45 45.79 -5.47
CA GLU A 282 2.91 45.21 -6.75
C GLU A 282 2.63 43.72 -6.81
N LEU A 283 2.77 43.02 -5.67
CA LEU A 283 2.45 41.59 -5.54
C LEU A 283 1.01 41.26 -5.92
N VAL A 284 0.05 42.09 -5.50
CA VAL A 284 -1.39 41.86 -5.70
C VAL A 284 -1.86 42.28 -7.10
N ARG A 285 -1.04 42.97 -7.91
CA ARG A 285 -1.41 43.34 -9.30
C ARG A 285 -1.48 42.13 -10.23
N VAL A 286 -0.68 41.10 -9.98
CA VAL A 286 -0.61 39.88 -10.81
C VAL A 286 -0.79 38.64 -9.92
N PRO A 287 -1.99 38.42 -9.35
CA PRO A 287 -2.24 37.36 -8.38
C PRO A 287 -1.97 35.95 -8.94
N GLU A 288 -2.11 35.74 -10.25
CA GLU A 288 -1.79 34.49 -10.95
C GLU A 288 -0.32 34.04 -10.82
N ARG A 289 0.60 34.97 -10.53
CA ARG A 289 2.02 34.71 -10.31
C ARG A 289 2.36 34.36 -8.86
N LEU A 290 1.36 34.28 -7.97
CA LEU A 290 1.55 33.96 -6.56
C LEU A 290 1.15 32.52 -6.25
N LEU A 291 1.98 31.82 -5.47
CA LEU A 291 1.68 30.50 -4.93
C LEU A 291 1.71 30.54 -3.40
N PHE A 292 0.62 30.09 -2.77
CA PHE A 292 0.56 29.88 -1.33
C PHE A 292 0.61 28.39 -1.01
N ILE A 293 1.58 28.02 -0.16
CA ILE A 293 1.70 26.68 0.39
C ILE A 293 1.05 26.69 1.78
N ILE A 294 -0.07 26.00 1.91
CA ILE A 294 -0.81 25.82 3.17
C ILE A 294 -0.43 24.43 3.71
N ASP A 295 0.46 24.40 4.70
CA ASP A 295 0.97 23.15 5.27
C ASP A 295 0.21 22.75 6.54
N GLY A 296 -0.36 21.53 6.53
CA GLY A 296 -1.01 20.92 7.70
C GLY A 296 -2.48 21.31 7.88
N PHE A 297 -3.33 21.24 6.83
CA PHE A 297 -4.75 21.58 6.95
C PHE A 297 -5.49 20.74 8.01
N ASP A 298 -5.09 19.48 8.20
CA ASP A 298 -5.62 18.58 9.23
C ASP A 298 -5.38 19.05 10.67
N GLU A 299 -4.51 20.04 10.86
CA GLU A 299 -4.05 20.53 12.16
C GLU A 299 -4.74 21.84 12.58
N LEU A 300 -5.65 22.36 11.75
CA LEU A 300 -6.47 23.54 12.07
C LEU A 300 -7.59 23.20 13.05
N LYS A 301 -7.89 24.15 13.95
CA LYS A 301 -9.01 24.03 14.90
C LYS A 301 -10.35 23.78 14.19
N PRO A 302 -11.33 23.10 14.82
CA PRO A 302 -12.67 22.87 14.27
C PRO A 302 -13.35 24.12 13.68
N SER A 303 -13.13 25.30 14.28
CA SER A 303 -13.65 26.58 13.81
C SER A 303 -13.23 26.96 12.38
N PHE A 304 -12.11 26.46 11.89
CA PHE A 304 -11.63 26.70 10.52
C PHE A 304 -12.36 25.84 9.47
N HIS A 305 -13.01 24.75 9.89
CA HIS A 305 -13.67 23.81 8.98
C HIS A 305 -15.10 24.22 8.65
N ASP A 306 -15.76 24.99 9.53
CA ASP A 306 -17.09 25.57 9.29
C ASP A 306 -17.21 27.01 9.84
N PRO A 307 -16.55 27.98 9.21
CA PRO A 307 -16.54 29.35 9.70
C PRO A 307 -17.88 30.04 9.40
N GLN A 308 -18.52 30.55 10.45
CA GLN A 308 -19.78 31.26 10.38
C GLN A 308 -19.53 32.77 10.19
N GLY A 309 -19.97 33.35 9.06
CA GLY A 309 -19.87 34.79 8.82
C GLY A 309 -19.78 35.17 7.34
N PRO A 310 -19.82 36.48 7.01
CA PRO A 310 -19.65 36.96 5.65
C PRO A 310 -18.20 36.77 5.17
N TRP A 311 -18.04 36.37 3.91
CA TRP A 311 -16.73 36.10 3.30
C TRP A 311 -15.87 37.36 3.21
N CYS A 312 -14.55 37.18 3.36
CA CYS A 312 -13.59 38.25 3.15
C CYS A 312 -13.38 38.46 1.65
N LEU A 313 -13.76 39.63 1.13
CA LEU A 313 -13.63 39.98 -0.28
C LEU A 313 -12.46 40.94 -0.54
N CYS A 314 -11.95 41.62 0.49
CA CYS A 314 -10.88 42.59 0.39
C CYS A 314 -9.64 42.16 1.17
N TRP A 315 -8.47 42.18 0.53
CA TRP A 315 -7.21 41.71 1.11
C TRP A 315 -6.65 42.62 2.23
N GLU A 316 -7.14 43.85 2.34
CA GLU A 316 -6.78 44.84 3.38
C GLU A 316 -7.74 44.80 4.58
N GLU A 317 -8.89 44.15 4.44
CA GLU A 317 -9.91 44.05 5.48
C GLU A 317 -9.45 43.08 6.58
N LYS A 318 -9.55 43.51 7.83
CA LYS A 318 -9.28 42.65 8.99
C LYS A 318 -10.50 41.79 9.27
N ARG A 319 -10.30 40.47 9.29
CA ARG A 319 -11.33 39.48 9.57
C ARG A 319 -10.76 38.39 10.48
N PRO A 320 -11.63 37.60 11.13
CA PRO A 320 -11.21 36.38 11.80
C PRO A 320 -10.36 35.50 10.90
N THR A 321 -9.24 34.99 11.42
CA THR A 321 -8.27 34.22 10.63
C THR A 321 -8.91 32.98 9.99
N GLU A 322 -9.94 32.41 10.63
CA GLU A 322 -10.75 31.31 10.09
C GLU A 322 -11.50 31.71 8.81
N LEU A 323 -12.14 32.88 8.83
CA LEU A 323 -12.86 33.43 7.69
C LEU A 323 -11.89 33.85 6.57
N LEU A 324 -10.72 34.39 6.94
CA LEU A 324 -9.69 34.78 5.97
C LEU A 324 -9.15 33.56 5.20
N LEU A 325 -8.74 32.50 5.93
CA LEU A 325 -8.18 31.30 5.32
C LEU A 325 -9.23 30.54 4.49
N SER A 326 -10.45 30.41 4.98
CA SER A 326 -11.54 29.78 4.23
C SER A 326 -11.92 30.56 2.97
N SER A 327 -11.91 31.90 3.02
CA SER A 327 -12.13 32.75 1.83
C SER A 327 -11.03 32.57 0.79
N LEU A 328 -9.78 32.36 1.21
CA LEU A 328 -8.63 32.07 0.34
C LEU A 328 -8.78 30.69 -0.32
N ILE A 329 -9.07 29.64 0.46
CA ILE A 329 -9.22 28.25 -0.02
C ILE A 329 -10.39 28.15 -1.01
N ARG A 330 -11.52 28.82 -0.74
CA ARG A 330 -12.70 28.91 -1.62
C ARG A 330 -12.52 29.84 -2.82
N LYS A 331 -11.34 30.44 -3.00
CA LYS A 331 -11.04 31.39 -4.08
C LYS A 331 -11.96 32.62 -4.11
N LYS A 332 -12.60 32.98 -2.98
CA LYS A 332 -13.39 34.23 -2.86
C LYS A 332 -12.49 35.44 -2.65
N LEU A 333 -11.32 35.23 -2.05
CA LEU A 333 -10.26 36.20 -1.92
C LEU A 333 -9.11 35.84 -2.88
N LEU A 334 -8.69 36.78 -3.73
CA LEU A 334 -7.59 36.61 -4.70
C LEU A 334 -7.78 35.39 -5.64
N SER A 335 -8.91 35.32 -6.34
CA SER A 335 -9.34 34.15 -7.14
C SER A 335 -8.31 33.56 -8.10
N GLU A 336 -7.41 34.39 -8.64
CA GLU A 336 -6.41 33.98 -9.64
C GLU A 336 -5.16 33.32 -9.04
N LEU A 337 -4.97 33.41 -7.72
CA LEU A 337 -3.78 32.88 -7.03
C LEU A 337 -3.72 31.35 -7.11
N SER A 338 -2.54 30.75 -7.02
CA SER A 338 -2.39 29.29 -6.94
C SER A 338 -2.21 28.78 -5.51
N LEU A 339 -2.83 27.65 -5.17
CA LEU A 339 -2.74 27.02 -3.84
C LEU A 339 -2.10 25.64 -3.93
N LEU A 340 -1.19 25.36 -2.99
CA LEU A 340 -0.70 24.02 -2.68
C LEU A 340 -1.05 23.70 -1.23
N ILE A 341 -1.98 22.78 -1.00
CA ILE A 341 -2.48 22.44 0.33
C ILE A 341 -2.01 21.05 0.71
N THR A 342 -1.36 20.89 1.87
CA THR A 342 -1.03 19.57 2.42
C THR A 342 -2.06 19.15 3.47
N THR A 343 -2.49 17.89 3.45
CA THR A 343 -3.47 17.36 4.41
C THR A 343 -3.34 15.86 4.64
N ARG A 344 -3.95 15.34 5.71
CA ARG A 344 -4.24 13.90 5.85
C ARG A 344 -5.55 13.53 5.13
N PRO A 345 -5.72 12.27 4.69
CA PRO A 345 -6.97 11.80 4.08
C PRO A 345 -8.19 11.98 4.99
N THR A 346 -8.05 11.81 6.32
CA THR A 346 -9.13 12.04 7.30
C THR A 346 -9.72 13.45 7.26
N ALA A 347 -8.92 14.47 6.94
CA ALA A 347 -9.39 15.86 6.84
C ALA A 347 -9.80 16.25 5.41
N LEU A 348 -9.61 15.36 4.43
CA LEU A 348 -9.89 15.65 3.03
C LEU A 348 -11.38 15.90 2.78
N GLU A 349 -12.29 15.17 3.45
CA GLU A 349 -13.72 15.37 3.26
C GLU A 349 -14.15 16.79 3.64
N LYS A 350 -13.60 17.31 4.75
CA LYS A 350 -13.83 18.68 5.21
C LYS A 350 -13.26 19.69 4.22
N LEU A 351 -12.05 19.44 3.74
CA LEU A 351 -11.37 20.29 2.75
C LEU A 351 -12.09 20.29 1.39
N HIS A 352 -12.61 19.15 0.94
CA HIS A 352 -13.28 19.01 -0.36
C HIS A 352 -14.53 19.89 -0.45
N ARG A 353 -15.24 20.10 0.67
CA ARG A 353 -16.38 21.03 0.75
C ARG A 353 -15.99 22.50 0.53
N LEU A 354 -14.72 22.85 0.68
CA LEU A 354 -14.19 24.21 0.52
C LEU A 354 -13.56 24.47 -0.86
N LEU A 355 -13.34 23.45 -1.67
CA LEU A 355 -12.53 23.55 -2.89
C LEU A 355 -13.36 23.53 -4.15
N GLU A 356 -13.04 24.42 -5.09
CA GLU A 356 -13.58 24.41 -6.46
C GLU A 356 -12.53 23.79 -7.40
N HIS A 357 -12.82 22.62 -7.98
CA HIS A 357 -12.00 21.88 -8.97
C HIS A 357 -10.52 21.58 -8.62
N PRO A 358 -10.18 21.05 -7.43
CA PRO A 358 -8.80 20.77 -7.05
C PRO A 358 -8.16 19.62 -7.86
N ARG A 359 -6.85 19.65 -8.05
CA ARG A 359 -6.05 18.48 -8.47
C ARG A 359 -5.57 17.75 -7.22
N HIS A 360 -5.92 16.48 -7.09
CA HIS A 360 -5.50 15.64 -5.97
C HIS A 360 -4.22 14.87 -6.32
N VAL A 361 -3.25 14.91 -5.41
CA VAL A 361 -1.98 14.20 -5.51
C VAL A 361 -1.76 13.46 -4.21
N GLU A 362 -1.47 12.17 -4.32
CA GLU A 362 -1.15 11.33 -3.17
C GLU A 362 0.37 11.16 -3.04
N ILE A 363 0.87 11.35 -1.81
CA ILE A 363 2.26 11.12 -1.43
C ILE A 363 2.38 9.73 -0.83
N LEU A 364 3.25 8.91 -1.42
CA LEU A 364 3.30 7.47 -1.17
C LEU A 364 4.50 7.04 -0.34
N GLY A 365 5.50 7.91 -0.21
CA GLY A 365 6.75 7.63 0.50
C GLY A 365 7.89 7.24 -0.45
N PHE A 366 8.75 6.31 0.00
CA PHE A 366 9.95 5.87 -0.72
C PHE A 366 9.72 4.57 -1.51
N SER A 367 10.15 4.54 -2.78
CA SER A 367 10.38 3.27 -3.48
C SER A 367 11.63 2.57 -2.95
N GLU A 368 11.89 1.35 -3.40
CA GLU A 368 13.12 0.62 -3.05
C GLU A 368 14.39 1.41 -3.42
N ALA A 369 14.39 2.12 -4.55
CA ALA A 369 15.53 2.93 -4.97
C ALA A 369 15.75 4.11 -4.02
N GLU A 370 14.68 4.81 -3.64
CA GLU A 370 14.77 5.93 -2.71
C GLU A 370 15.06 5.48 -1.27
N ARG A 371 14.58 4.30 -0.84
CA ARG A 371 15.01 3.71 0.44
C ARG A 371 16.53 3.53 0.45
N LYS A 372 17.09 2.93 -0.60
CA LYS A 372 18.54 2.78 -0.71
C LYS A 372 19.25 4.14 -0.66
N GLU A 373 18.80 5.11 -1.46
CA GLU A 373 19.35 6.47 -1.45
C GLU A 373 19.31 7.10 -0.05
N TYR A 374 18.20 6.97 0.66
CA TYR A 374 18.04 7.49 2.02
C TYR A 374 19.04 6.88 2.99
N PHE A 375 19.23 5.56 2.99
CA PHE A 375 20.23 4.91 3.86
C PHE A 375 21.65 5.41 3.56
N TYR A 376 22.01 5.56 2.28
CA TYR A 376 23.34 6.06 1.90
C TYR A 376 23.54 7.55 2.19
N LYS A 377 22.47 8.36 2.22
CA LYS A 377 22.52 9.76 2.66
C LYS A 377 22.57 9.90 4.18
N TYR A 378 21.96 8.97 4.90
CA TYR A 378 21.92 8.97 6.36
C TYR A 378 23.25 8.52 6.96
N PHE A 379 23.77 7.38 6.51
CA PHE A 379 25.05 6.84 6.96
C PHE A 379 26.19 7.44 6.13
N GLN A 380 27.05 8.25 6.76
CA GLN A 380 28.18 8.91 6.08
C GLN A 380 29.17 7.92 5.45
N ASN A 381 29.24 6.67 5.94
CA ASN A 381 30.08 5.60 5.40
C ASN A 381 29.28 4.66 4.47
N ALA A 382 29.70 4.56 3.21
CA ALA A 382 29.03 3.77 2.18
C ALA A 382 29.03 2.24 2.43
N GLU A 383 30.07 1.69 3.05
CA GLU A 383 30.11 0.25 3.38
C GLU A 383 29.15 -0.07 4.52
N GLN A 384 29.14 0.78 5.56
CA GLN A 384 28.19 0.68 6.67
C GLN A 384 26.76 0.83 6.15
N ALA A 385 26.49 1.83 5.31
CA ALA A 385 25.19 2.04 4.69
C ALA A 385 24.71 0.80 3.91
N GLY A 386 25.60 0.19 3.12
CA GLY A 386 25.31 -1.03 2.36
C GLY A 386 25.00 -2.22 3.26
N HIS A 387 25.75 -2.42 4.33
CA HIS A 387 25.52 -3.49 5.30
C HIS A 387 24.17 -3.34 6.00
N VAL A 388 23.87 -2.13 6.51
CA VAL A 388 22.60 -1.84 7.19
C VAL A 388 21.42 -1.95 6.22
N PHE A 389 21.55 -1.43 5.00
CA PHE A 389 20.51 -1.54 3.99
C PHE A 389 20.20 -2.99 3.62
N ASN A 390 21.23 -3.82 3.41
CA ASN A 390 21.02 -5.25 3.13
C ASN A 390 20.36 -5.96 4.32
N TYR A 391 20.81 -5.68 5.55
CA TYR A 391 20.17 -6.21 6.76
C TYR A 391 18.67 -5.88 6.82
N VAL A 392 18.31 -4.60 6.59
CA VAL A 392 16.90 -4.18 6.58
C VAL A 392 16.15 -4.81 5.41
N ARG A 393 16.74 -4.86 4.21
CA ARG A 393 16.14 -5.47 3.01
C ARG A 393 15.84 -6.95 3.18
N ASP A 394 16.72 -7.68 3.87
CA ASP A 394 16.55 -9.10 4.12
C ASP A 394 15.48 -9.37 5.21
N ASN A 395 15.16 -8.36 6.04
CA ASN A 395 14.00 -8.34 6.93
C ASN A 395 12.79 -7.69 6.24
N GLU A 396 12.05 -8.48 5.44
CA GLU A 396 10.93 -7.95 4.64
C GLU A 396 9.90 -7.10 5.42
N PRO A 397 9.42 -7.48 6.63
CA PRO A 397 8.53 -6.61 7.42
C PRO A 397 9.12 -5.22 7.66
N LEU A 398 10.37 -5.18 8.15
CA LEU A 398 11.08 -3.93 8.44
C LEU A 398 11.33 -3.11 7.18
N PHE A 399 11.77 -3.76 6.10
CA PHE A 399 11.99 -3.12 4.80
C PHE A 399 10.71 -2.52 4.24
N THR A 400 9.58 -3.22 4.40
CA THR A 400 8.27 -2.79 3.95
C THR A 400 7.87 -1.53 4.68
N MET A 401 8.00 -1.47 6.01
CA MET A 401 7.67 -0.28 6.79
C MET A 401 8.56 0.93 6.47
N CYS A 402 9.81 0.72 6.06
CA CYS A 402 10.71 1.79 5.61
C CYS A 402 10.24 2.52 4.33
N PHE A 403 9.09 2.13 3.75
CA PHE A 403 8.40 2.97 2.77
C PHE A 403 7.99 4.32 3.34
N VAL A 404 7.62 4.39 4.63
CA VAL A 404 7.33 5.64 5.33
C VAL A 404 8.66 6.28 5.73
N PRO A 405 9.00 7.49 5.26
CA PRO A 405 10.27 8.15 5.56
C PRO A 405 10.55 8.28 7.06
N LEU A 406 9.53 8.52 7.88
CA LEU A 406 9.68 8.58 9.33
C LEU A 406 10.11 7.23 9.94
N VAL A 407 9.53 6.12 9.49
CA VAL A 407 9.94 4.80 9.97
C VAL A 407 11.34 4.48 9.47
N CYS A 408 11.66 4.83 8.23
CA CYS A 408 13.01 4.72 7.67
C CYS A 408 14.04 5.46 8.56
N TRP A 409 13.73 6.69 8.98
CA TRP A 409 14.55 7.46 9.93
C TRP A 409 14.71 6.76 11.28
N VAL A 410 13.61 6.28 11.88
CA VAL A 410 13.61 5.53 13.15
C VAL A 410 14.56 4.32 13.06
N VAL A 411 14.41 3.52 12.01
CA VAL A 411 15.22 2.31 11.79
C VAL A 411 16.69 2.66 11.62
N CYS A 412 17.02 3.69 10.83
CA CYS A 412 18.41 4.13 10.68
C CYS A 412 19.02 4.59 12.01
N THR A 413 18.27 5.35 12.83
CA THR A 413 18.73 5.78 14.16
C THR A 413 18.99 4.59 15.09
N CYS A 414 18.06 3.63 15.19
CA CYS A 414 18.24 2.47 16.06
C CYS A 414 19.45 1.63 15.64
N LEU A 415 19.60 1.39 14.34
CA LEU A 415 20.70 0.58 13.82
C LEU A 415 22.05 1.30 13.95
N GLN A 416 22.07 2.64 13.85
CA GLN A 416 23.27 3.42 14.11
C GLN A 416 23.74 3.26 15.56
N GLN A 417 22.84 3.39 16.54
CA GLN A 417 23.19 3.22 17.95
C GLN A 417 23.67 1.79 18.27
N GLN A 418 23.06 0.78 17.66
CA GLN A 418 23.51 -0.62 17.81
C GLN A 418 24.93 -0.82 17.26
N LEU A 419 25.23 -0.24 16.10
CA LEU A 419 26.57 -0.28 15.51
C LEU A 419 27.60 0.39 16.43
N GLU A 420 27.24 1.52 17.03
CA GLU A 420 28.08 2.24 18.01
C GLU A 420 28.30 1.42 19.30
N SER A 421 27.34 0.57 19.69
CA SER A 421 27.40 -0.29 20.89
C SER A 421 28.14 -1.62 20.70
N GLY A 422 28.75 -1.88 19.53
CA GLY A 422 29.66 -3.01 19.34
C GLY A 422 29.09 -4.25 18.62
N GLY A 423 27.91 -4.14 17.97
CA GLY A 423 27.44 -5.16 17.02
C GLY A 423 25.96 -5.06 16.66
N LEU A 424 25.61 -5.39 15.42
CA LEU A 424 24.22 -5.63 15.00
C LEU A 424 23.70 -6.85 15.76
N LEU A 425 22.71 -6.66 16.63
CA LEU A 425 22.08 -7.76 17.37
C LEU A 425 21.54 -8.81 16.37
N ARG A 426 21.88 -10.08 16.64
CA ARG A 426 21.43 -11.29 15.91
C ARG A 426 19.91 -11.54 15.95
N GLN A 427 19.11 -10.58 16.41
CA GLN A 427 17.66 -10.68 16.47
C GLN A 427 17.04 -9.68 15.51
N THR A 428 16.76 -10.13 14.29
CA THR A 428 15.85 -9.43 13.39
C THR A 428 14.44 -9.51 13.99
N SER A 429 13.91 -8.41 14.50
CA SER A 429 12.52 -8.30 14.89
C SER A 429 11.63 -8.55 13.66
N ARG A 430 10.79 -9.60 13.71
CA ARG A 430 9.93 -10.03 12.59
C ARG A 430 8.61 -9.27 12.51
N THR A 431 8.25 -8.54 13.56
CA THR A 431 6.93 -7.95 13.75
C THR A 431 7.00 -6.43 13.85
N THR A 432 5.89 -5.75 13.55
CA THR A 432 5.75 -4.28 13.63
C THR A 432 6.03 -3.79 15.04
N THR A 433 5.43 -4.44 16.04
CA THR A 433 5.52 -4.03 17.43
C THR A 433 6.96 -4.10 17.94
N ALA A 434 7.72 -5.12 17.52
CA ALA A 434 9.10 -5.27 17.94
C ALA A 434 10.01 -4.15 17.42
N VAL A 435 9.69 -3.55 16.26
CA VAL A 435 10.41 -2.37 15.74
C VAL A 435 10.15 -1.13 16.60
N TYR A 436 8.89 -0.89 16.97
CA TYR A 436 8.51 0.22 17.85
C TYR A 436 9.09 0.06 19.25
N MET A 437 9.09 -1.16 19.77
CA MET A 437 9.72 -1.50 21.04
C MET A 437 11.23 -1.28 21.00
N LEU A 438 11.91 -1.70 19.91
CA LEU A 438 13.32 -1.45 19.75
C LEU A 438 13.63 0.05 19.74
N TYR A 439 12.81 0.84 19.04
CA TYR A 439 12.94 2.30 19.05
C TYR A 439 12.72 2.88 20.45
N LEU A 440 11.67 2.47 21.16
CA LEU A 440 11.42 2.93 22.53
C LEU A 440 12.63 2.62 23.44
N LEU A 441 13.16 1.39 23.37
CA LEU A 441 14.35 1.02 24.14
C LEU A 441 15.58 1.85 23.76
N SER A 442 15.74 2.18 22.47
CA SER A 442 16.84 3.01 21.96
C SER A 442 16.80 4.44 22.51
N LEU A 443 15.59 5.01 22.68
CA LEU A 443 15.40 6.33 23.30
C LEU A 443 15.73 6.35 24.80
N MET A 444 15.70 5.18 25.44
CA MET A 444 15.85 5.01 26.88
C MET A 444 17.25 4.53 27.29
N GLN A 445 18.16 4.34 26.32
CA GLN A 445 19.54 3.97 26.63
C GLN A 445 20.27 5.12 27.36
N PRO A 446 21.10 4.79 28.37
CA PRO A 446 21.85 5.80 29.09
C PRO A 446 22.83 6.54 28.17
N LYS A 447 22.90 7.87 28.32
CA LYS A 447 23.94 8.69 27.69
C LYS A 447 25.33 8.27 28.22
N PRO A 448 26.42 8.48 27.45
CA PRO A 448 27.77 8.18 27.92
C PRO A 448 28.04 8.88 29.27
N GLY A 449 28.24 8.11 30.34
CA GLY A 449 28.52 8.61 31.70
C GLY A 449 27.43 8.36 32.77
N THR A 450 26.27 7.80 32.42
CA THR A 450 25.23 7.39 33.41
C THR A 450 25.02 5.86 33.40
N PRO A 451 25.01 5.16 34.56
CA PRO A 451 25.06 3.69 34.60
C PRO A 451 23.71 2.94 34.51
N HIS A 452 22.55 3.61 34.49
CA HIS A 452 21.23 2.93 34.51
C HIS A 452 20.24 3.48 33.48
N LEU A 453 19.39 2.61 32.91
CA LEU A 453 18.19 2.99 32.16
C LEU A 453 17.30 3.84 33.07
N GLN A 454 16.94 5.04 32.64
CA GLN A 454 15.93 5.86 33.33
C GLN A 454 14.57 5.64 32.65
N PRO A 455 13.60 4.98 33.31
CA PRO A 455 12.24 4.90 32.79
C PRO A 455 11.63 6.30 32.68
N PRO A 456 10.69 6.54 31.76
CA PRO A 456 10.12 7.86 31.57
C PRO A 456 9.26 8.18 32.80
N PRO A 457 9.35 9.40 33.36
CA PRO A 457 8.48 9.77 34.46
C PRO A 457 7.02 9.79 33.96
N ASN A 458 6.09 9.31 34.79
CA ASN A 458 4.64 9.35 34.53
C ASN A 458 4.15 8.69 33.22
N GLN A 459 4.63 7.47 32.93
CA GLN A 459 4.22 6.65 31.78
C GLN A 459 2.70 6.46 31.62
N ARG A 460 1.94 6.43 32.73
CA ARG A 460 0.48 6.24 32.72
C ARG A 460 -0.21 7.47 32.14
N GLY A 461 0.24 8.67 32.51
CA GLY A 461 -0.27 9.91 31.92
C GLY A 461 -0.06 9.97 30.42
N LEU A 462 1.11 9.52 29.94
CA LEU A 462 1.42 9.44 28.51
C LEU A 462 0.48 8.48 27.76
N CYS A 463 0.31 7.25 28.26
CA CYS A 463 -0.55 6.25 27.64
C CYS A 463 -2.03 6.68 27.66
N SER A 464 -2.47 7.29 28.76
CA SER A 464 -3.84 7.82 28.91
C SER A 464 -4.13 8.97 27.94
N LEU A 465 -3.20 9.92 27.79
CA LEU A 465 -3.30 11.00 26.80
C LEU A 465 -3.39 10.44 25.38
N ALA A 466 -2.61 9.40 25.08
CA ALA A 466 -2.60 8.76 23.76
C ALA A 466 -3.94 8.10 23.44
N ALA A 467 -4.51 7.36 24.40
CA ALA A 467 -5.82 6.71 24.26
C ALA A 467 -6.95 7.74 24.13
N ASP A 468 -6.99 8.77 24.98
CA ASP A 468 -8.00 9.85 24.88
C ASP A 468 -7.90 10.57 23.52
N GLY A 469 -6.68 10.89 23.08
CA GLY A 469 -6.46 11.47 21.77
C GLY A 469 -6.92 10.58 20.63
N LEU A 470 -6.76 9.26 20.73
CA LEU A 470 -7.19 8.32 19.70
C LEU A 470 -8.72 8.28 19.59
N TRP A 471 -9.43 8.15 20.72
CA TRP A 471 -10.90 8.13 20.76
C TRP A 471 -11.54 9.45 20.32
N ASN A 472 -10.92 10.57 20.68
CA ASN A 472 -11.39 11.90 20.30
C ASN A 472 -10.87 12.36 18.93
N GLN A 473 -10.13 11.50 18.21
CA GLN A 473 -9.45 11.81 16.94
C GLN A 473 -8.60 13.10 17.02
N LYS A 474 -7.99 13.33 18.18
CA LYS A 474 -7.17 14.48 18.53
C LYS A 474 -5.69 14.10 18.44
N ILE A 475 -4.97 14.87 17.63
CA ILE A 475 -3.53 14.68 17.34
C ILE A 475 -2.68 15.78 18.00
N LEU A 476 -3.29 16.94 18.28
CA LEU A 476 -2.64 18.09 18.92
C LEU A 476 -3.20 18.26 20.33
N PHE A 477 -2.30 18.39 21.30
CA PHE A 477 -2.62 18.51 22.72
C PHE A 477 -2.15 19.87 23.26
N GLU A 478 -3.01 20.55 23.98
CA GLU A 478 -2.70 21.78 24.71
C GLU A 478 -2.15 21.45 26.09
N GLU A 479 -1.44 22.38 26.71
CA GLU A 479 -0.91 22.20 28.07
C GLU A 479 -2.00 21.80 29.09
N GLN A 480 -3.24 22.25 28.91
CA GLN A 480 -4.38 21.83 29.74
C GLN A 480 -4.71 20.34 29.57
N ASP A 481 -4.61 19.80 28.35
CA ASP A 481 -4.83 18.38 28.09
C ASP A 481 -3.76 17.55 28.80
N LEU A 482 -2.48 17.95 28.69
CA LEU A 482 -1.38 17.25 29.36
C LEU A 482 -1.59 17.24 30.88
N ARG A 483 -1.97 18.37 31.47
CA ARG A 483 -2.28 18.47 32.91
C ARG A 483 -3.47 17.60 33.33
N ARG A 484 -4.51 17.45 32.48
CA ARG A 484 -5.66 16.55 32.77
C ARG A 484 -5.23 15.09 32.91
N HIS A 485 -4.21 14.67 32.15
CA HIS A 485 -3.63 13.34 32.24
C HIS A 485 -2.45 13.27 33.22
N GLY A 486 -2.28 14.30 34.08
CA GLY A 486 -1.29 14.33 35.14
C GLY A 486 0.15 14.61 34.70
N LEU A 487 0.39 14.94 33.43
CA LEU A 487 1.72 15.23 32.89
C LEU A 487 2.15 16.65 33.29
N ASP A 488 3.19 16.75 34.11
CA ASP A 488 3.73 18.04 34.58
C ASP A 488 4.88 18.58 33.69
N GLY A 489 5.42 19.75 34.02
CA GLY A 489 6.48 20.38 33.22
C GLY A 489 7.78 19.58 33.14
N ALA A 490 8.10 18.76 34.15
CA ALA A 490 9.27 17.89 34.16
C ALA A 490 9.05 16.66 33.29
N ASP A 491 7.85 16.06 33.37
CA ASP A 491 7.42 14.95 32.51
C ASP A 491 7.48 15.34 31.04
N VAL A 492 6.88 16.47 30.69
CA VAL A 492 6.83 16.99 29.31
C VAL A 492 8.24 17.27 28.78
N SER A 493 9.11 17.84 29.61
CA SER A 493 10.49 18.10 29.24
C SER A 493 11.27 16.80 28.99
N ALA A 494 11.03 15.75 29.80
CA ALA A 494 11.62 14.44 29.61
C ALA A 494 11.15 13.80 28.29
N PHE A 495 9.84 13.82 28.00
CA PHE A 495 9.28 13.25 26.76
C PHE A 495 9.69 14.02 25.49
N LEU A 496 9.91 15.34 25.58
CA LEU A 496 10.49 16.12 24.49
C LEU A 496 11.96 15.76 24.28
N ASN A 497 12.75 15.63 25.35
CA ASN A 497 14.15 15.24 25.26
C ASN A 497 14.35 13.80 24.76
N MET A 498 13.39 12.92 25.03
CA MET A 498 13.35 11.54 24.56
C MET A 498 12.78 11.41 23.14
N ASN A 499 12.38 12.50 22.46
CA ASN A 499 11.71 12.40 21.16
C ASN A 499 10.51 11.43 21.23
N ILE A 500 9.63 11.61 22.19
CA ILE A 500 8.31 10.95 22.22
C ILE A 500 7.25 11.97 21.78
N PHE A 501 7.39 13.21 22.26
CA PHE A 501 6.64 14.37 21.79
C PHE A 501 7.46 15.23 20.83
N GLN A 502 6.75 15.97 20.00
CA GLN A 502 7.26 17.10 19.26
C GLN A 502 6.62 18.37 19.81
N LYS A 503 7.48 19.36 20.03
CA LYS A 503 7.11 20.76 20.21
C LYS A 503 7.55 21.46 18.93
N ASP A 504 6.63 22.13 18.24
CA ASP A 504 6.99 22.81 17.00
C ASP A 504 7.99 23.93 17.29
N ILE A 505 8.97 24.10 16.41
CA ILE A 505 10.10 25.03 16.59
C ILE A 505 9.62 26.48 16.75
N ASN A 506 8.40 26.77 16.26
CA ASN A 506 7.76 28.09 16.29
C ASN A 506 6.52 28.18 17.21
N CYS A 507 6.16 27.12 17.96
CA CYS A 507 4.92 27.07 18.76
C CYS A 507 5.18 26.59 20.20
N GLU A 508 4.95 27.46 21.18
CA GLU A 508 5.22 27.14 22.60
C GLU A 508 4.10 26.37 23.33
N ARG A 509 2.87 26.26 22.75
CA ARG A 509 1.65 25.83 23.47
C ARG A 509 1.02 24.49 23.07
N TYR A 510 1.39 23.93 21.92
CA TYR A 510 0.82 22.66 21.41
C TYR A 510 1.88 21.56 21.36
N TYR A 511 1.47 20.36 21.73
CA TYR A 511 2.28 19.14 21.74
C TYR A 511 1.65 18.10 20.82
N SER A 512 2.46 17.28 20.14
CA SER A 512 1.99 16.12 19.40
C SER A 512 2.93 14.95 19.59
N PHE A 513 2.46 13.72 19.44
CA PHE A 513 3.36 12.57 19.25
C PHE A 513 4.17 12.76 17.96
N ILE A 514 5.35 12.15 17.86
CA ILE A 514 6.17 12.17 16.62
C ILE A 514 5.38 11.67 15.41
N HIS A 515 4.50 10.69 15.65
CA HIS A 515 3.64 10.09 14.66
C HIS A 515 2.33 9.62 15.28
N LEU A 516 1.28 9.51 14.46
CA LEU A 516 0.02 8.90 14.88
C LEU A 516 0.23 7.45 15.34
N SER A 517 1.09 6.67 14.68
CA SER A 517 1.41 5.30 15.10
C SER A 517 2.08 5.21 16.47
N PHE A 518 2.82 6.23 16.91
CA PHE A 518 3.32 6.28 18.28
C PHE A 518 2.19 6.55 19.27
N GLN A 519 1.25 7.42 18.92
CA GLN A 519 0.03 7.60 19.69
C GLN A 519 -0.78 6.29 19.77
N GLU A 520 -0.97 5.59 18.65
CA GLU A 520 -1.67 4.30 18.59
C GLU A 520 -0.95 3.20 19.40
N PHE A 521 0.39 3.20 19.40
CA PHE A 521 1.23 2.30 20.19
C PHE A 521 1.12 2.56 21.69
N PHE A 522 1.22 3.82 22.14
CA PHE A 522 1.02 4.17 23.55
C PHE A 522 -0.45 3.99 24.00
N ALA A 523 -1.41 4.16 23.09
CA ALA A 523 -2.80 3.82 23.34
C ALA A 523 -2.98 2.30 23.54
N ALA A 524 -2.27 1.45 22.80
CA ALA A 524 -2.29 0.00 23.03
C ALA A 524 -1.73 -0.35 24.42
N MET A 525 -0.66 0.34 24.85
CA MET A 525 -0.09 0.18 26.19
C MET A 525 -1.07 0.60 27.31
N TYR A 526 -1.88 1.63 27.10
CA TYR A 526 -2.91 2.05 28.07
C TYR A 526 -3.86 0.90 28.46
N TYR A 527 -4.22 0.05 27.50
CA TYR A 527 -5.10 -1.09 27.70
C TYR A 527 -4.42 -2.34 28.28
N LEU A 528 -3.08 -2.38 28.27
CA LEU A 528 -2.30 -3.55 28.68
C LEU A 528 -1.71 -3.44 30.08
N LEU A 529 -1.37 -2.23 30.51
CA LEU A 529 -0.65 -1.98 31.75
C LEU A 529 -1.54 -2.20 32.97
N ASP A 530 -1.03 -2.95 33.95
CA ASP A 530 -1.75 -3.25 35.20
C ASP A 530 -1.78 -2.04 36.14
N GLU A 531 -2.95 -1.73 36.70
CA GLU A 531 -3.20 -0.55 37.53
C GLU A 531 -2.66 -0.69 38.97
N GLY A 532 -2.36 -1.89 39.45
CA GLY A 532 -2.08 -2.13 40.87
C GLY A 532 -3.37 -2.03 41.70
N GLU A 533 -3.30 -1.65 42.98
CA GLU A 533 -4.45 -1.63 43.92
C GLU A 533 -5.56 -0.58 43.58
N ARG A 534 -5.44 0.19 42.50
CA ARG A 534 -6.52 1.07 42.03
C ARG A 534 -7.41 0.28 41.08
N VAL A 535 -8.71 0.28 41.35
CA VAL A 535 -9.72 -0.40 40.51
C VAL A 535 -9.70 0.26 39.13
N ALA A 536 -9.38 -0.52 38.09
CA ALA A 536 -9.40 -0.09 36.71
C ALA A 536 -10.76 0.58 36.39
N GLY A 537 -10.72 1.83 35.90
CA GLY A 537 -11.92 2.53 35.48
C GLY A 537 -12.59 1.86 34.28
N PRO A 538 -13.90 2.08 34.04
CA PRO A 538 -14.62 1.54 32.87
C PRO A 538 -14.05 2.02 31.51
N GLU A 539 -13.17 3.02 31.52
CA GLU A 539 -12.51 3.59 30.34
C GLU A 539 -11.32 2.76 29.81
N GLN A 540 -10.73 1.87 30.64
CA GLN A 540 -9.64 0.95 30.26
C GLN A 540 -10.13 -0.44 29.81
N ASP A 541 -11.42 -0.60 29.52
CA ASP A 541 -11.96 -1.90 29.12
C ASP A 541 -11.54 -2.28 27.68
N VAL A 542 -10.72 -3.34 27.57
CA VAL A 542 -10.30 -3.92 26.28
C VAL A 542 -11.51 -4.42 25.49
N ASN A 543 -12.59 -4.86 26.13
CA ASN A 543 -13.77 -5.32 25.41
C ASN A 543 -14.43 -4.20 24.60
N ARG A 544 -14.40 -2.95 25.09
CA ARG A 544 -14.88 -1.78 24.34
C ARG A 544 -14.04 -1.56 23.08
N LEU A 545 -12.72 -1.68 23.19
CA LEU A 545 -11.79 -1.55 22.07
C LEU A 545 -12.04 -2.63 21.00
N LEU A 546 -12.22 -3.88 21.44
CA LEU A 546 -12.49 -5.03 20.58
C LEU A 546 -13.88 -4.97 19.93
N ALA A 547 -14.87 -4.41 20.64
CA ALA A 547 -16.22 -4.22 20.13
C ALA A 547 -16.27 -3.14 19.03
N GLU A 548 -15.49 -2.07 19.13
CA GLU A 548 -15.41 -1.04 18.08
C GLU A 548 -14.57 -1.49 16.87
N TYR A 549 -13.60 -2.38 17.09
CA TYR A 549 -12.75 -2.91 16.03
C TYR A 549 -13.49 -3.88 15.08
N GLU A 550 -14.32 -4.79 15.61
CA GLU A 550 -15.16 -5.75 14.86
C GLU A 550 -14.48 -6.60 13.76
N PHE A 551 -13.15 -6.77 13.75
CA PHE A 551 -12.39 -7.35 12.61
C PHE A 551 -12.47 -6.48 11.35
N SER A 552 -12.61 -5.16 11.51
CA SER A 552 -12.65 -4.21 10.41
C SER A 552 -11.26 -3.65 10.16
N GLU A 553 -10.68 -3.98 9.00
CA GLU A 553 -9.51 -3.27 8.46
C GLU A 553 -9.73 -1.76 8.46
N ARG A 554 -10.98 -1.31 8.29
CA ARG A 554 -11.37 0.12 8.22
C ARG A 554 -11.47 0.82 9.57
N SER A 555 -11.25 0.11 10.67
CA SER A 555 -11.28 0.72 12.00
C SER A 555 -10.03 1.59 12.21
N PHE A 556 -10.21 2.78 12.78
CA PHE A 556 -9.11 3.62 13.24
C PHE A 556 -8.30 2.98 14.38
N LEU A 557 -8.77 1.84 14.92
CA LEU A 557 -8.15 1.06 15.98
C LEU A 557 -7.30 -0.10 15.46
N ALA A 558 -7.28 -0.39 14.16
CA ALA A 558 -6.64 -1.58 13.60
C ALA A 558 -5.16 -1.70 14.03
N LEU A 559 -4.38 -0.62 13.90
CA LEU A 559 -2.98 -0.62 14.29
C LEU A 559 -2.79 -0.71 15.81
N THR A 560 -3.67 -0.08 16.60
CA THR A 560 -3.68 -0.22 18.07
C THR A 560 -3.95 -1.66 18.50
N ILE A 561 -4.90 -2.36 17.87
CA ILE A 561 -5.17 -3.78 18.13
C ILE A 561 -3.97 -4.64 17.71
N ARG A 562 -3.36 -4.36 16.56
CA ARG A 562 -2.14 -5.05 16.12
C ARG A 562 -1.00 -4.90 17.13
N PHE A 563 -0.75 -3.68 17.63
CA PHE A 563 0.22 -3.45 18.71
C PHE A 563 -0.17 -4.17 20.00
N LEU A 564 -1.46 -4.21 20.34
CA LEU A 564 -1.93 -4.92 21.53
C LEU A 564 -1.55 -6.42 21.48
N PHE A 565 -1.73 -7.09 20.34
CA PHE A 565 -1.29 -8.48 20.17
C PHE A 565 0.24 -8.62 20.25
N GLY A 566 0.99 -7.72 19.63
CA GLY A 566 2.45 -7.78 19.65
C GLY A 566 3.07 -7.49 21.01
N LEU A 567 2.46 -6.62 21.81
CA LEU A 567 2.93 -6.32 23.17
C LEU A 567 2.67 -7.49 24.14
N LEU A 568 1.72 -8.37 23.80
CA LEU A 568 1.45 -9.62 24.53
C LEU A 568 2.40 -10.77 24.18
N ASN A 569 3.23 -10.63 23.15
CA ASN A 569 4.29 -11.57 22.85
C ASN A 569 5.24 -11.72 24.05
N GLU A 570 5.57 -12.96 24.47
CA GLU A 570 6.41 -13.22 25.65
C GLU A 570 7.76 -12.48 25.66
N GLU A 571 8.45 -12.38 24.51
CA GLU A 571 9.72 -11.65 24.42
C GLU A 571 9.49 -10.16 24.67
N THR A 572 8.54 -9.56 23.98
CA THR A 572 8.21 -8.13 24.12
C THR A 572 7.72 -7.80 25.53
N ARG A 573 6.83 -8.63 26.08
CA ARG A 573 6.35 -8.52 27.46
C ARG A 573 7.49 -8.62 28.46
N SER A 574 8.41 -9.58 28.31
CA SER A 574 9.55 -9.70 29.20
C SER A 574 10.47 -8.47 29.15
N HIS A 575 10.61 -7.83 27.99
CA HIS A 575 11.38 -6.58 27.88
C HIS A 575 10.68 -5.41 28.58
N LEU A 576 9.35 -5.30 28.47
CA LEU A 576 8.55 -4.30 29.20
C LEU A 576 8.66 -4.49 30.71
N GLU A 577 8.46 -5.71 31.19
CA GLU A 577 8.41 -6.02 32.62
C GLU A 577 9.79 -5.95 33.28
N LYS A 578 10.85 -6.48 32.64
CA LYS A 578 12.21 -6.51 33.22
C LYS A 578 13.03 -5.27 32.89
N GLY A 579 12.88 -4.73 31.68
CA GLY A 579 13.68 -3.60 31.20
C GLY A 579 13.11 -2.25 31.60
N LEU A 580 11.77 -2.10 31.53
CA LEU A 580 11.09 -0.83 31.83
C LEU A 580 10.33 -0.83 33.16
N CYS A 581 10.21 -1.98 33.83
CA CYS A 581 9.38 -2.18 35.02
C CYS A 581 7.88 -1.95 34.78
N TRP A 582 7.41 -2.17 33.55
CA TRP A 582 6.01 -1.99 33.13
C TRP A 582 5.27 -3.33 33.22
N LYS A 583 4.42 -3.51 34.23
CA LYS A 583 3.66 -4.76 34.43
C LYS A 583 2.49 -4.86 33.46
N VAL A 584 2.41 -5.98 32.74
CA VAL A 584 1.31 -6.28 31.81
C VAL A 584 0.28 -7.19 32.49
N SER A 585 -1.00 -6.87 32.37
CA SER A 585 -2.08 -7.66 32.97
C SER A 585 -2.15 -9.07 32.35
N PRO A 586 -2.15 -10.14 33.17
CA PRO A 586 -2.19 -11.51 32.66
C PRO A 586 -3.54 -11.91 32.05
N HIS A 587 -4.61 -11.14 32.31
CA HIS A 587 -5.97 -11.50 31.90
C HIS A 587 -6.28 -11.17 30.44
N ILE A 588 -5.51 -10.29 29.80
CA ILE A 588 -5.80 -9.77 28.46
C ILE A 588 -5.75 -10.88 27.39
N LYS A 589 -4.76 -11.80 27.44
CA LYS A 589 -4.70 -12.96 26.52
C LYS A 589 -5.98 -13.79 26.61
N THR A 590 -6.49 -14.03 27.81
CA THR A 590 -7.73 -14.79 28.04
C THR A 590 -8.95 -14.06 27.48
N GLN A 591 -9.04 -12.74 27.68
CA GLN A 591 -10.12 -11.91 27.12
C GLN A 591 -10.12 -11.92 25.59
N LEU A 592 -8.94 -11.84 24.96
CA LEU A 592 -8.80 -11.94 23.51
C LEU A 592 -9.31 -13.29 22.99
N LEU A 593 -8.96 -14.41 23.63
CA LEU A 593 -9.45 -15.73 23.23
C LEU A 593 -10.97 -15.84 23.37
N GLN A 594 -11.55 -15.33 24.46
CA GLN A 594 -13.00 -15.31 24.66
C GLN A 594 -13.72 -14.46 23.60
N TRP A 595 -13.15 -13.30 23.25
CA TRP A 595 -13.67 -12.45 22.19
C TRP A 595 -13.62 -13.13 20.81
N ILE A 596 -12.49 -13.78 20.47
CA ILE A 596 -12.34 -14.54 19.22
C ILE A 596 -13.37 -15.68 19.16
N GLN A 597 -13.57 -16.39 20.27
CA GLN A 597 -14.57 -17.45 20.37
C GLN A 597 -16.00 -16.93 20.15
N SER A 598 -16.36 -15.81 20.80
CA SER A 598 -17.68 -15.18 20.63
C SER A 598 -17.92 -14.76 19.16
N LYS A 599 -16.90 -14.18 18.50
CA LYS A 599 -16.99 -13.81 17.09
C LYS A 599 -17.16 -15.05 16.20
N ALA A 600 -16.41 -16.12 16.44
CA ALA A 600 -16.54 -17.37 15.68
C ALA A 600 -17.96 -17.95 15.80
N GLN A 601 -18.57 -17.89 16.98
CA GLN A 601 -19.96 -18.32 17.19
C GLN A 601 -20.96 -17.44 16.42
N SER A 602 -20.77 -16.11 16.41
CA SER A 602 -21.65 -15.19 15.68
C SER A 602 -21.61 -15.34 14.16
N THR A 603 -20.49 -15.85 13.62
CA THR A 603 -20.23 -15.98 12.17
C THR A 603 -20.37 -17.42 11.67
N GLY A 604 -20.91 -18.33 12.49
CA GLY A 604 -21.08 -19.74 12.11
C GLY A 604 -19.75 -20.44 11.81
N SER A 605 -18.71 -20.17 12.61
CA SER A 605 -17.35 -20.72 12.46
C SER A 605 -16.67 -20.40 11.11
N THR A 606 -17.09 -19.32 10.46
CA THR A 606 -16.51 -18.86 9.19
C THR A 606 -15.73 -17.56 9.38
N LEU A 607 -14.43 -17.58 9.09
CA LEU A 607 -13.57 -16.40 9.06
C LEU A 607 -13.38 -15.95 7.61
N GLN A 608 -14.02 -14.85 7.22
CA GLN A 608 -13.91 -14.28 5.87
C GLN A 608 -13.69 -12.76 5.88
N GLN A 609 -14.53 -12.04 6.62
CA GLN A 609 -14.40 -10.58 6.73
C GLN A 609 -13.26 -10.23 7.69
N GLY A 610 -12.32 -9.39 7.25
CA GLY A 610 -11.18 -8.95 8.06
C GLY A 610 -10.16 -10.03 8.39
N SER A 611 -10.18 -11.15 7.65
CA SER A 611 -9.32 -12.30 7.92
C SER A 611 -7.84 -11.95 7.83
N LEU A 612 -7.46 -11.07 6.89
CA LEU A 612 -6.07 -10.70 6.65
C LEU A 612 -5.54 -9.83 7.80
N GLU A 613 -6.31 -8.82 8.22
CA GLU A 613 -5.95 -8.03 9.40
C GLU A 613 -5.86 -8.87 10.66
N PHE A 614 -6.84 -9.75 10.88
CA PHE A 614 -6.80 -10.64 12.03
C PHE A 614 -5.57 -11.56 12.00
N PHE A 615 -5.18 -12.05 10.83
CA PHE A 615 -3.95 -12.79 10.66
C PHE A 615 -2.72 -11.93 10.95
N SER A 616 -2.71 -10.66 10.57
CA SER A 616 -1.65 -9.71 10.96
C SER A 616 -1.57 -9.53 12.48
N CYS A 617 -2.69 -9.42 13.19
CA CYS A 617 -2.69 -9.40 14.66
C CYS A 617 -2.13 -10.71 15.26
N LEU A 618 -2.59 -11.86 14.77
CA LEU A 618 -2.08 -13.17 15.19
C LEU A 618 -0.59 -13.35 14.86
N TYR A 619 -0.11 -12.74 13.79
CA TYR A 619 1.31 -12.75 13.47
C TYR A 619 2.11 -11.96 14.49
N GLU A 620 1.64 -10.80 14.98
CA GLU A 620 2.38 -10.01 15.96
C GLU A 620 2.66 -10.75 17.28
N ILE A 621 1.78 -11.65 17.72
CA ILE A 621 1.99 -12.40 18.98
C ILE A 621 3.10 -13.45 18.88
N GLN A 622 3.39 -13.98 17.68
CA GLN A 622 4.40 -15.01 17.39
C GLN A 622 4.34 -16.29 18.26
N GLU A 623 3.23 -16.54 18.98
CA GLU A 623 3.04 -17.71 19.85
C GLU A 623 2.16 -18.78 19.18
N GLU A 624 2.77 -19.89 18.76
CA GLU A 624 2.07 -20.96 18.01
C GLU A 624 0.87 -21.55 18.78
N GLU A 625 0.98 -21.72 20.10
CA GLU A 625 -0.12 -22.27 20.93
C GLU A 625 -1.32 -21.32 21.00
N PHE A 626 -1.08 -20.02 21.16
CA PHE A 626 -2.15 -19.02 21.17
C PHE A 626 -2.87 -18.99 19.82
N ILE A 627 -2.12 -19.01 18.71
CA ILE A 627 -2.67 -19.01 17.35
C ILE A 627 -3.51 -20.28 17.12
N GLN A 628 -3.03 -21.44 17.60
CA GLN A 628 -3.78 -22.69 17.53
C GLN A 628 -5.12 -22.60 18.27
N GLN A 629 -5.13 -22.05 19.49
CA GLN A 629 -6.36 -21.87 20.27
C GLN A 629 -7.31 -20.87 19.60
N ALA A 630 -6.80 -19.71 19.17
CA ALA A 630 -7.57 -18.68 18.47
C ALA A 630 -8.24 -19.21 17.19
N LEU A 631 -7.50 -19.96 16.37
CA LEU A 631 -8.01 -20.50 15.11
C LEU A 631 -8.88 -21.76 15.29
N SER A 632 -8.83 -22.41 16.46
CA SER A 632 -9.57 -23.66 16.72
C SER A 632 -11.09 -23.54 16.55
N HIS A 633 -11.63 -22.34 16.70
CA HIS A 633 -13.06 -22.05 16.61
C HIS A 633 -13.58 -21.88 15.17
N PHE A 634 -12.69 -21.79 14.18
CA PHE A 634 -13.04 -21.61 12.78
C PHE A 634 -12.88 -22.92 11.99
N GLN A 635 -13.92 -23.25 11.22
CA GLN A 635 -13.94 -24.42 10.32
C GLN A 635 -13.71 -24.01 8.87
N VAL A 636 -14.15 -22.80 8.48
CA VAL A 636 -13.97 -22.25 7.14
C VAL A 636 -13.16 -20.96 7.27
N ILE A 637 -12.03 -20.90 6.57
CA ILE A 637 -11.18 -19.71 6.53
C ILE A 637 -11.00 -19.29 5.08
N VAL A 638 -11.37 -18.05 4.80
CA VAL A 638 -11.27 -17.43 3.49
C VAL A 638 -10.45 -16.16 3.62
N VAL A 639 -9.21 -16.19 3.13
CA VAL A 639 -8.33 -15.01 3.09
C VAL A 639 -8.33 -14.45 1.68
N SER A 640 -8.79 -13.21 1.55
CA SER A 640 -8.95 -12.54 0.25
C SER A 640 -7.93 -11.41 0.06
N ASN A 641 -7.61 -11.13 -1.20
CA ASN A 641 -6.78 -10.00 -1.62
C ASN A 641 -5.35 -10.01 -1.07
N ILE A 642 -4.70 -11.17 -0.99
CA ILE A 642 -3.30 -11.28 -0.56
C ILE A 642 -2.40 -10.72 -1.69
N ALA A 643 -1.80 -9.55 -1.48
CA ALA A 643 -1.08 -8.81 -2.51
C ALA A 643 0.43 -8.78 -2.26
N SER A 644 0.85 -8.60 -1.01
CA SER A 644 2.25 -8.51 -0.61
C SER A 644 2.82 -9.84 -0.16
N MET A 645 4.15 -9.95 -0.24
CA MET A 645 4.86 -11.13 0.22
C MET A 645 4.81 -11.25 1.76
N MET A 646 4.75 -10.13 2.49
CA MET A 646 4.42 -10.10 3.91
C MET A 646 3.04 -10.69 4.23
N GLU A 647 1.99 -10.31 3.50
CA GLU A 647 0.64 -10.87 3.69
C GLU A 647 0.59 -12.36 3.41
N HIS A 648 1.36 -12.84 2.42
CA HIS A 648 1.56 -14.27 2.19
C HIS A 648 2.27 -14.92 3.40
N MET A 649 3.35 -14.32 3.90
CA MET A 649 4.08 -14.84 5.07
C MET A 649 3.20 -14.90 6.32
N VAL A 650 2.50 -13.82 6.65
CA VAL A 650 1.49 -13.74 7.72
C VAL A 650 0.45 -14.84 7.57
N SER A 651 -0.17 -14.93 6.39
CA SER A 651 -1.23 -15.90 6.13
C SER A 651 -0.72 -17.33 6.29
N SER A 652 0.42 -17.65 5.69
CA SER A 652 0.98 -18.99 5.79
C SER A 652 1.41 -19.38 7.20
N PHE A 653 1.96 -18.43 7.97
CA PHE A 653 2.34 -18.65 9.36
C PHE A 653 1.12 -18.96 10.24
N CYS A 654 0.02 -18.22 10.08
CA CYS A 654 -1.24 -18.52 10.77
C CYS A 654 -1.81 -19.87 10.35
N LEU A 655 -1.80 -20.17 9.04
CA LEU A 655 -2.34 -21.42 8.51
C LEU A 655 -1.56 -22.67 8.92
N LYS A 656 -0.23 -22.59 9.01
CA LYS A 656 0.62 -23.66 9.56
C LYS A 656 0.13 -24.13 10.94
N ASN A 657 -0.40 -23.18 11.72
CA ASN A 657 -0.89 -23.38 13.07
C ASN A 657 -2.41 -23.67 13.14
N CYS A 658 -3.10 -23.76 12.01
CA CYS A 658 -4.53 -24.05 11.98
C CYS A 658 -4.77 -25.56 11.99
N ARG A 659 -5.38 -26.09 13.07
CA ARG A 659 -5.62 -27.54 13.25
C ARG A 659 -7.09 -27.97 13.14
N SER A 660 -8.02 -27.01 13.07
CA SER A 660 -9.47 -27.26 13.05
C SER A 660 -10.12 -27.01 11.69
N ALA A 661 -9.51 -26.22 10.82
CA ALA A 661 -10.12 -25.82 9.56
C ALA A 661 -10.35 -27.01 8.63
N GLN A 662 -11.56 -27.07 8.08
CA GLN A 662 -11.96 -28.03 7.04
C GLN A 662 -11.78 -27.44 5.64
N VAL A 663 -11.96 -26.12 5.50
CA VAL A 663 -11.90 -25.40 4.23
C VAL A 663 -10.97 -24.20 4.37
N LEU A 664 -9.95 -24.14 3.52
CA LEU A 664 -9.00 -23.03 3.42
C LEU A 664 -9.00 -22.47 2.00
N HIS A 665 -9.45 -21.22 1.83
CA HIS A 665 -9.37 -20.51 0.55
C HIS A 665 -8.46 -19.30 0.66
N LEU A 666 -7.45 -19.22 -0.20
CA LEU A 666 -6.51 -18.11 -0.29
C LEU A 666 -6.59 -17.49 -1.68
N TYR A 667 -6.98 -16.22 -1.74
CA TYR A 667 -7.08 -15.46 -2.97
C TYR A 667 -5.98 -14.41 -3.04
N GLY A 668 -5.02 -14.61 -3.94
CA GLY A 668 -4.04 -13.60 -4.30
C GLY A 668 -4.68 -12.44 -5.07
N ALA A 669 -4.13 -11.24 -4.91
CA ALA A 669 -4.53 -10.06 -5.66
C ALA A 669 -4.21 -10.23 -7.16
N THR A 670 -4.97 -9.54 -8.02
CA THR A 670 -4.74 -9.57 -9.47
C THR A 670 -3.38 -8.98 -9.85
N TYR A 671 -2.42 -9.81 -10.25
CA TYR A 671 -1.38 -9.37 -11.18
C TYR A 671 -2.05 -9.05 -12.52
N SER A 672 -2.05 -7.80 -12.95
CA SER A 672 -2.65 -7.36 -14.22
C SER A 672 -1.77 -7.69 -15.44
N VAL A 673 -1.26 -8.92 -15.52
CA VAL A 673 -0.58 -9.41 -16.73
C VAL A 673 -1.61 -9.69 -17.84
N ASP A 674 -2.90 -9.82 -17.50
CA ASP A 674 -4.01 -10.15 -18.42
C ASP A 674 -4.29 -9.08 -19.52
N ARG A 675 -3.62 -7.90 -19.54
CA ARG A 675 -3.80 -6.89 -20.62
C ARG A 675 -2.77 -6.96 -21.74
N GLU A 676 -1.55 -7.44 -21.51
CA GLU A 676 -0.53 -7.51 -22.57
C GLU A 676 -0.75 -8.68 -23.54
N ASP A 677 -1.40 -9.76 -23.09
CA ASP A 677 -1.73 -10.89 -23.98
C ASP A 677 -2.92 -10.63 -24.91
N ARG A 678 -3.82 -9.70 -24.57
CA ARG A 678 -4.95 -9.36 -25.46
C ARG A 678 -4.54 -8.51 -26.67
N ALA A 679 -3.40 -7.84 -26.62
CA ALA A 679 -2.88 -7.03 -27.72
C ALA A 679 -1.94 -7.81 -28.67
N ARG A 680 -1.47 -9.02 -28.30
CA ARG A 680 -0.49 -9.79 -29.09
C ARG A 680 -1.04 -10.99 -29.85
N CYS A 681 -2.32 -11.36 -29.67
CA CYS A 681 -2.95 -12.44 -30.44
C CYS A 681 -3.38 -12.03 -31.87
N SER A 682 -2.54 -11.30 -32.61
CA SER A 682 -2.78 -11.02 -34.05
C SER A 682 -1.55 -11.10 -34.95
N ALA A 683 -0.42 -11.62 -34.48
CA ALA A 683 0.73 -11.88 -35.37
C ALA A 683 1.42 -13.19 -34.98
N GLY A 684 1.31 -14.20 -35.85
CA GLY A 684 2.03 -15.44 -35.72
C GLY A 684 3.52 -15.24 -36.01
N THR A 685 4.37 -15.60 -35.05
CA THR A 685 5.71 -16.19 -35.27
C THR A 685 6.27 -16.66 -33.94
N HIS A 686 6.72 -17.93 -33.91
CA HIS A 686 7.48 -18.52 -32.80
C HIS A 686 8.66 -17.63 -32.40
N THR A 687 8.64 -17.08 -31.18
CA THR A 687 9.86 -16.55 -30.55
C THR A 687 9.84 -16.80 -29.04
N LEU A 688 10.79 -17.64 -28.63
CA LEU A 688 11.39 -17.86 -27.30
C LEU A 688 10.67 -17.25 -26.07
N LEU A 689 10.21 -18.15 -25.20
CA LEU A 689 9.95 -17.91 -23.77
C LEU A 689 11.15 -17.19 -23.14
N VAL A 690 11.06 -15.87 -23.03
CA VAL A 690 11.96 -15.10 -22.16
C VAL A 690 11.63 -15.53 -20.74
N GLN A 691 12.60 -16.17 -20.09
CA GLN A 691 12.61 -16.48 -18.67
C GLN A 691 12.26 -15.21 -17.89
N LEU A 692 11.07 -15.19 -17.29
CA LEU A 692 10.74 -14.23 -16.23
C LEU A 692 11.78 -14.42 -15.11
N PRO A 693 12.36 -13.33 -14.56
CA PRO A 693 13.33 -13.46 -13.49
C PRO A 693 12.69 -14.19 -12.30
N GLU A 694 13.45 -15.03 -11.61
CA GLU A 694 13.05 -15.80 -10.41
C GLU A 694 12.43 -14.96 -9.26
N ARG A 695 12.34 -13.62 -9.41
CA ARG A 695 11.83 -12.64 -8.44
C ARG A 695 10.30 -12.45 -8.40
N THR A 696 9.54 -13.25 -9.15
CA THR A 696 8.05 -13.18 -9.19
C THR A 696 7.35 -14.31 -8.42
N PHE A 697 8.08 -15.26 -7.84
CA PHE A 697 7.52 -16.38 -7.10
C PHE A 697 7.48 -16.12 -5.59
N LEU A 698 6.51 -16.72 -4.92
CA LEU A 698 6.40 -16.66 -3.45
C LEU A 698 7.59 -17.37 -2.79
N LEU A 699 7.96 -16.96 -1.58
CA LEU A 699 9.05 -17.59 -0.83
C LEU A 699 8.78 -19.08 -0.60
N ASP A 700 9.84 -19.88 -0.61
CA ASP A 700 9.78 -21.30 -0.24
C ASP A 700 9.09 -21.49 1.12
N ALA A 701 9.36 -20.60 2.09
CA ALA A 701 8.73 -20.59 3.41
C ALA A 701 7.20 -20.57 3.36
N TYR A 702 6.59 -19.85 2.41
CA TYR A 702 5.14 -19.84 2.23
C TYR A 702 4.60 -21.23 1.90
N SER A 703 5.25 -21.90 0.94
CA SER A 703 4.85 -23.22 0.48
C SER A 703 5.18 -24.31 1.49
N GLU A 704 6.28 -24.16 2.25
CA GLU A 704 6.63 -25.03 3.39
C GLU A 704 5.58 -24.97 4.49
N HIS A 705 5.12 -23.77 4.85
CA HIS A 705 4.04 -23.59 5.82
C HIS A 705 2.72 -24.19 5.35
N LEU A 706 2.34 -24.02 4.08
CA LEU A 706 1.16 -24.67 3.51
C LEU A 706 1.29 -26.19 3.52
N ALA A 707 2.45 -26.73 3.14
CA ALA A 707 2.71 -28.16 3.20
C ALA A 707 2.65 -28.69 4.64
N SER A 708 3.16 -27.92 5.61
CA SER A 708 3.05 -28.23 7.03
C SER A 708 1.59 -28.28 7.49
N ALA A 709 0.75 -27.32 7.07
CA ALA A 709 -0.68 -27.31 7.38
C ALA A 709 -1.40 -28.57 6.85
N LEU A 710 -1.04 -29.07 5.67
CA LEU A 710 -1.57 -30.34 5.13
C LEU A 710 -1.21 -31.56 6.02
N CYS A 711 -0.08 -31.49 6.73
CA CYS A 711 0.41 -32.57 7.58
C CYS A 711 -0.13 -32.50 9.01
N THR A 712 -0.31 -31.29 9.54
CA THR A 712 -0.66 -31.03 10.94
C THR A 712 -2.15 -30.88 11.18
N ASN A 713 -2.94 -30.54 10.15
CA ASN A 713 -4.39 -30.39 10.26
C ASN A 713 -5.10 -31.71 9.87
N PRO A 714 -5.68 -32.46 10.83
CA PRO A 714 -6.37 -33.71 10.55
C PRO A 714 -7.75 -33.53 9.90
N ASN A 715 -8.30 -32.32 9.88
CA ASN A 715 -9.66 -32.03 9.43
C ASN A 715 -9.73 -31.37 8.06
N LEU A 716 -8.59 -30.99 7.48
CA LEU A 716 -8.54 -30.24 6.22
C LEU A 716 -9.00 -31.09 5.03
N ILE A 717 -10.15 -30.74 4.46
CA ILE A 717 -10.79 -31.44 3.34
C ILE A 717 -10.60 -30.66 2.04
N GLU A 718 -10.59 -29.32 2.11
CA GLU A 718 -10.47 -28.44 0.93
C GLU A 718 -9.41 -27.36 1.12
N LEU A 719 -8.53 -27.25 0.11
CA LEU A 719 -7.54 -26.19 -0.02
C LEU A 719 -7.69 -25.59 -1.41
N ALA A 720 -7.98 -24.29 -1.46
CA ALA A 720 -8.09 -23.56 -2.70
C ALA A 720 -7.15 -22.37 -2.70
N LEU A 721 -6.19 -22.40 -3.62
CA LEU A 721 -5.26 -21.32 -3.90
C LEU A 721 -5.65 -20.73 -5.24
N TYR A 722 -6.00 -19.44 -5.24
CA TYR A 722 -6.35 -18.69 -6.43
C TYR A 722 -5.32 -17.58 -6.61
N ARG A 723 -4.70 -17.48 -7.79
CA ARG A 723 -3.75 -16.40 -8.12
C ARG A 723 -2.55 -16.29 -7.16
N ASN A 724 -2.12 -17.41 -6.58
CA ASN A 724 -0.92 -17.49 -5.73
C ASN A 724 0.24 -18.06 -6.56
N ALA A 725 1.21 -17.24 -6.94
CA ALA A 725 2.32 -17.65 -7.81
C ALA A 725 3.34 -18.54 -7.08
N LEU A 726 2.97 -19.81 -6.82
CA LEU A 726 3.81 -20.80 -6.14
C LEU A 726 5.05 -21.19 -6.95
N GLY A 727 4.94 -21.18 -8.29
CA GLY A 727 5.98 -21.71 -9.17
C GLY A 727 6.22 -23.21 -9.00
N SER A 728 7.22 -23.75 -9.71
CA SER A 728 7.54 -25.18 -9.68
C SER A 728 7.99 -25.66 -8.31
N ARG A 729 8.83 -24.86 -7.64
CA ARG A 729 9.39 -25.16 -6.32
C ARG A 729 8.31 -25.17 -5.23
N GLY A 730 7.41 -24.20 -5.22
CA GLY A 730 6.31 -24.15 -4.27
C GLY A 730 5.32 -25.31 -4.45
N VAL A 731 4.99 -25.66 -5.71
CA VAL A 731 4.16 -26.85 -6.01
C VAL A 731 4.83 -28.13 -5.55
N LYS A 732 6.15 -28.28 -5.74
CA LYS A 732 6.91 -29.43 -5.25
C LYS A 732 6.79 -29.60 -3.73
N LEU A 733 6.94 -28.50 -2.98
CA LEU A 733 6.78 -28.50 -1.51
C LEU A 733 5.36 -28.86 -1.10
N LEU A 734 4.34 -28.28 -1.76
CA LEU A 734 2.94 -28.64 -1.52
C LEU A 734 2.69 -30.13 -1.78
N CYS A 735 3.25 -30.68 -2.86
CA CYS A 735 3.18 -32.11 -3.19
C CYS A 735 3.89 -33.00 -2.16
N GLN A 736 4.91 -32.52 -1.44
CA GLN A 736 5.47 -33.26 -0.30
C GLN A 736 4.45 -33.37 0.84
N GLY A 737 3.73 -32.28 1.15
CA GLY A 737 2.63 -32.30 2.12
C GLY A 737 1.48 -33.22 1.69
N LEU A 738 1.08 -33.21 0.41
CA LEU A 738 0.05 -34.12 -0.12
C LEU A 738 0.45 -35.60 -0.03
N ARG A 739 1.74 -35.93 -0.12
CA ARG A 739 2.24 -37.31 0.01
C ARG A 739 2.25 -37.80 1.46
N HIS A 740 2.06 -36.91 2.43
CA HIS A 740 2.11 -37.28 3.84
C HIS A 740 0.91 -38.14 4.26
N HIS A 741 1.14 -39.15 5.09
CA HIS A 741 0.12 -40.13 5.49
C HIS A 741 -1.06 -39.52 6.29
N ASN A 742 -0.82 -38.39 6.98
CA ASN A 742 -1.86 -37.66 7.71
C ASN A 742 -2.72 -36.75 6.83
N CYS A 743 -2.33 -36.46 5.59
CA CYS A 743 -3.06 -35.56 4.72
C CYS A 743 -4.45 -36.10 4.40
N LYS A 744 -5.52 -35.40 4.83
CA LYS A 744 -6.92 -35.76 4.59
C LYS A 744 -7.57 -35.01 3.42
N LEU A 745 -6.79 -34.20 2.72
CA LEU A 745 -7.28 -33.33 1.66
C LEU A 745 -7.99 -34.14 0.55
N GLN A 746 -9.21 -33.72 0.23
CA GLN A 746 -10.03 -34.35 -0.82
C GLN A 746 -10.18 -33.45 -2.05
N ASN A 747 -10.14 -32.12 -1.86
CA ASN A 747 -10.29 -31.14 -2.93
C ASN A 747 -9.11 -30.16 -2.91
N LEU A 748 -8.34 -30.14 -3.99
CA LEU A 748 -7.25 -29.19 -4.20
C LEU A 748 -7.54 -28.33 -5.42
N ARG A 749 -7.52 -27.01 -5.25
CA ARG A 749 -7.64 -26.05 -6.35
C ARG A 749 -6.41 -25.16 -6.41
N LEU A 750 -5.73 -25.17 -7.55
CA LEU A 750 -4.52 -24.38 -7.83
C LEU A 750 -4.76 -23.50 -9.05
N LYS A 751 -5.73 -22.58 -8.98
CA LYS A 751 -6.17 -21.82 -10.14
C LYS A 751 -5.30 -20.59 -10.37
N ARG A 752 -4.68 -20.48 -11.55
CA ARG A 752 -3.73 -19.42 -11.90
C ARG A 752 -2.59 -19.28 -10.88
N CYS A 753 -2.02 -20.40 -10.43
CA CYS A 753 -0.95 -20.43 -9.42
C CYS A 753 0.46 -20.51 -10.01
N GLY A 754 0.61 -20.37 -11.33
CA GLY A 754 1.90 -20.46 -12.00
C GLY A 754 2.46 -21.89 -11.98
N VAL A 755 1.59 -22.90 -12.06
CA VAL A 755 2.01 -24.32 -12.15
C VAL A 755 2.65 -24.55 -13.52
N SER A 756 3.95 -24.89 -13.54
CA SER A 756 4.70 -25.22 -14.75
C SER A 756 4.50 -26.68 -15.18
N SER A 757 4.86 -26.99 -16.43
CA SER A 757 4.87 -28.36 -16.94
C SER A 757 5.75 -29.32 -16.11
N SER A 758 6.92 -28.86 -15.66
CA SER A 758 7.83 -29.65 -14.81
C SER A 758 7.24 -29.98 -13.44
N ALA A 759 6.39 -29.12 -12.89
CA ALA A 759 5.73 -29.37 -11.61
C ALA A 759 4.68 -30.50 -11.69
N CYS A 760 4.25 -30.88 -12.89
CA CYS A 760 3.32 -31.99 -13.10
C CYS A 760 3.91 -33.35 -12.75
N GLU A 761 5.23 -33.51 -12.76
CA GLU A 761 5.91 -34.72 -12.26
C GLU A 761 5.65 -34.91 -10.76
N ASP A 762 5.84 -33.85 -9.96
CA ASP A 762 5.56 -33.87 -8.52
C ASP A 762 4.06 -34.08 -8.22
N LEU A 763 3.17 -33.46 -9.01
CA LEU A 763 1.72 -33.67 -8.91
C LEU A 763 1.34 -35.12 -9.25
N SER A 764 1.93 -35.70 -10.29
CA SER A 764 1.73 -37.09 -10.68
C SER A 764 2.14 -38.05 -9.54
N ALA A 765 3.32 -37.84 -8.95
CA ALA A 765 3.77 -38.60 -7.79
C ALA A 765 2.82 -38.44 -6.57
N ALA A 766 2.30 -37.23 -6.33
CA ALA A 766 1.34 -36.97 -5.28
C ALA A 766 0.00 -37.68 -5.51
N LEU A 767 -0.52 -37.70 -6.75
CA LEU A 767 -1.74 -38.41 -7.13
C LEU A 767 -1.65 -39.92 -6.91
N ILE A 768 -0.46 -40.50 -7.09
CA ILE A 768 -0.21 -41.93 -6.88
C ILE A 768 -0.15 -42.28 -5.38
N ALA A 769 0.46 -41.40 -4.58
CA ALA A 769 0.72 -41.65 -3.17
C ALA A 769 -0.46 -41.29 -2.26
N ASN A 770 -1.21 -40.22 -2.58
CA ASN A 770 -2.31 -39.74 -1.76
C ASN A 770 -3.56 -40.62 -1.93
N LYS A 771 -4.18 -41.00 -0.80
CA LYS A 771 -5.34 -41.91 -0.77
C LYS A 771 -6.69 -41.21 -0.63
N ASN A 772 -6.71 -39.89 -0.46
CA ASN A 772 -7.89 -39.09 -0.11
C ASN A 772 -8.28 -38.09 -1.21
N LEU A 773 -7.33 -37.64 -2.03
CA LEU A 773 -7.55 -36.64 -3.06
C LEU A 773 -8.48 -37.17 -4.16
N THR A 774 -9.64 -36.54 -4.31
CA THR A 774 -10.70 -36.93 -5.26
C THR A 774 -10.97 -35.85 -6.30
N ARG A 775 -10.63 -34.59 -6.02
CA ARG A 775 -10.83 -33.45 -6.94
C ARG A 775 -9.57 -32.61 -7.06
N LEU A 776 -9.21 -32.29 -8.30
CA LEU A 776 -8.08 -31.45 -8.63
C LEU A 776 -8.48 -30.41 -9.69
N ASP A 777 -8.33 -29.14 -9.37
CA ASP A 777 -8.50 -28.03 -10.31
C ASP A 777 -7.16 -27.35 -10.56
N LEU A 778 -6.67 -27.41 -11.81
CA LEU A 778 -5.45 -26.73 -12.26
C LEU A 778 -5.75 -25.62 -13.28
N SER A 779 -6.97 -25.10 -13.30
CA SER A 779 -7.42 -24.14 -14.31
C SER A 779 -6.54 -22.88 -14.40
N GLY A 780 -6.26 -22.44 -15.63
CA GLY A 780 -5.54 -21.20 -15.92
C GLY A 780 -4.05 -21.24 -15.60
N ASN A 781 -3.42 -22.42 -15.67
CA ASN A 781 -1.96 -22.58 -15.60
C ASN A 781 -1.41 -23.01 -16.96
N GLY A 782 -0.21 -22.56 -17.32
CA GLY A 782 0.47 -22.94 -18.57
C GLY A 782 1.08 -24.35 -18.51
N ILE A 783 0.23 -25.39 -18.41
CA ILE A 783 0.67 -26.78 -18.28
C ILE A 783 1.17 -27.33 -19.63
N GLY A 784 0.43 -27.05 -20.70
CA GLY A 784 0.75 -27.54 -22.04
C GLY A 784 0.74 -29.06 -22.18
N LEU A 785 1.12 -29.55 -23.38
CA LEU A 785 1.24 -30.98 -23.65
C LEU A 785 2.26 -31.69 -22.72
N PRO A 786 3.51 -31.20 -22.54
CA PRO A 786 4.49 -31.91 -21.71
C PRO A 786 4.03 -32.13 -20.27
N GLY A 787 3.38 -31.13 -19.67
CA GLY A 787 2.85 -31.24 -18.32
C GLY A 787 1.67 -32.21 -18.23
N VAL A 788 0.76 -32.20 -19.21
CA VAL A 788 -0.36 -33.17 -19.25
C VAL A 788 0.13 -34.59 -19.43
N THR A 789 1.15 -34.83 -20.26
CA THR A 789 1.74 -36.18 -20.41
C THR A 789 2.18 -36.74 -19.05
N LEU A 790 2.94 -35.94 -18.27
CA LEU A 790 3.39 -36.32 -16.92
C LEU A 790 2.23 -36.53 -15.96
N LEU A 791 1.23 -35.64 -15.99
CA LEU A 791 0.04 -35.76 -15.16
C LEU A 791 -0.76 -37.03 -15.48
N CYS A 792 -0.88 -37.36 -16.76
CA CYS A 792 -1.55 -38.56 -17.24
C CYS A 792 -0.84 -39.85 -16.80
N GLU A 793 0.48 -39.87 -16.61
CA GLU A 793 1.18 -41.02 -16.01
C GLU A 793 0.64 -41.33 -14.61
N GLY A 794 0.45 -40.31 -13.79
CA GLY A 794 -0.13 -40.44 -12.45
C GLY A 794 -1.59 -40.84 -12.49
N LEU A 795 -2.37 -40.25 -13.39
CA LEU A 795 -3.78 -40.59 -13.56
C LEU A 795 -3.99 -42.02 -14.07
N ARG A 796 -3.11 -42.56 -14.92
CA ARG A 796 -3.20 -43.96 -15.38
C ARG A 796 -2.91 -44.97 -14.27
N HIS A 797 -2.22 -44.56 -13.22
CA HIS A 797 -1.80 -45.45 -12.16
C HIS A 797 -3.02 -45.98 -11.36
N PRO A 798 -3.13 -47.30 -11.10
CA PRO A 798 -4.33 -47.90 -10.46
C PRO A 798 -4.58 -47.45 -9.02
N ARG A 799 -3.56 -46.89 -8.36
CA ARG A 799 -3.69 -46.28 -7.02
C ARG A 799 -4.30 -44.87 -7.04
N CYS A 800 -4.35 -44.20 -8.18
CA CYS A 800 -4.91 -42.86 -8.27
C CYS A 800 -6.43 -42.90 -8.04
N ARG A 801 -6.92 -42.16 -7.05
CA ARG A 801 -8.35 -42.12 -6.66
C ARG A 801 -9.10 -40.89 -7.16
N LEU A 802 -8.46 -40.12 -8.04
CA LEU A 802 -9.02 -38.87 -8.52
C LEU A 802 -10.29 -39.14 -9.34
N GLN A 803 -11.38 -38.46 -8.97
CA GLN A 803 -12.70 -38.59 -9.59
C GLN A 803 -13.01 -37.41 -10.52
N MET A 804 -12.48 -36.23 -10.21
CA MET A 804 -12.67 -35.02 -11.00
C MET A 804 -11.33 -34.35 -11.29
N ILE A 805 -11.10 -34.00 -12.54
CA ILE A 805 -10.00 -33.12 -12.93
C ILE A 805 -10.49 -31.96 -13.80
N GLN A 806 -10.07 -30.75 -13.45
CA GLN A 806 -10.36 -29.53 -14.21
C GLN A 806 -9.06 -28.94 -14.76
N LEU A 807 -8.98 -28.84 -16.09
CA LEU A 807 -7.84 -28.33 -16.83
C LEU A 807 -8.28 -27.17 -17.73
N ARG A 808 -9.12 -26.25 -17.22
CA ARG A 808 -9.65 -25.16 -18.03
C ARG A 808 -8.56 -24.17 -18.41
N LYS A 809 -8.48 -23.77 -19.69
CA LYS A 809 -7.51 -22.77 -20.17
C LYS A 809 -6.07 -23.10 -19.74
N CYS A 810 -5.65 -24.36 -19.92
CA CYS A 810 -4.33 -24.86 -19.54
C CYS A 810 -3.33 -24.93 -20.71
N GLN A 811 -3.64 -24.23 -21.81
CA GLN A 811 -2.86 -24.23 -23.06
C GLN A 811 -2.73 -25.64 -23.66
N LEU A 812 -3.82 -26.42 -23.61
CA LEU A 812 -3.83 -27.77 -24.17
C LEU A 812 -4.20 -27.74 -25.65
N GLU A 813 -3.49 -28.55 -26.43
CA GLU A 813 -3.71 -28.77 -27.87
C GLU A 813 -4.20 -30.20 -28.12
N SER A 814 -4.49 -30.55 -29.38
CA SER A 814 -5.03 -31.85 -29.79
C SER A 814 -4.25 -33.07 -29.27
N GLY A 815 -2.91 -33.00 -29.20
CA GLY A 815 -2.06 -34.08 -28.66
C GLY A 815 -2.35 -34.41 -27.19
N ALA A 816 -2.77 -33.43 -26.38
CA ALA A 816 -3.09 -33.65 -24.97
C ALA A 816 -4.34 -34.53 -24.80
N CYS A 817 -5.25 -34.50 -25.78
CA CYS A 817 -6.41 -35.37 -25.81
C CYS A 817 -6.06 -36.84 -26.06
N GLN A 818 -4.95 -37.13 -26.75
CA GLN A 818 -4.48 -38.50 -26.92
C GLN A 818 -4.03 -39.10 -25.58
N GLU A 819 -3.27 -38.33 -24.81
CA GLU A 819 -2.89 -38.71 -23.45
C GLU A 819 -4.12 -38.90 -22.55
N MET A 820 -5.06 -37.96 -22.59
CA MET A 820 -6.28 -38.07 -21.80
C MET A 820 -7.17 -39.26 -22.24
N ALA A 821 -7.24 -39.57 -23.54
CA ALA A 821 -7.96 -40.74 -24.03
C ALA A 821 -7.40 -42.04 -23.46
N SER A 822 -6.07 -42.14 -23.30
CA SER A 822 -5.45 -43.28 -22.63
C SER A 822 -5.89 -43.38 -21.16
N VAL A 823 -5.98 -42.26 -20.43
CA VAL A 823 -6.49 -42.23 -19.05
C VAL A 823 -7.93 -42.73 -19.00
N LEU A 824 -8.80 -42.29 -19.91
CA LEU A 824 -10.19 -42.74 -19.98
C LEU A 824 -10.32 -44.25 -20.21
N SER A 825 -9.34 -44.85 -20.90
CA SER A 825 -9.32 -46.29 -21.16
C SER A 825 -8.80 -47.14 -20.00
N THR A 826 -8.04 -46.58 -19.06
CA THR A 826 -7.37 -47.34 -17.99
C THR A 826 -7.80 -46.97 -16.57
N ASN A 827 -8.18 -45.71 -16.32
CA ASN A 827 -8.49 -45.22 -14.97
C ASN A 827 -9.92 -45.63 -14.55
N PRO A 828 -10.10 -46.36 -13.43
CA PRO A 828 -11.40 -46.85 -13.01
C PRO A 828 -12.22 -45.86 -12.15
N HIS A 829 -11.66 -44.71 -11.83
CA HIS A 829 -12.20 -43.75 -10.85
C HIS A 829 -12.61 -42.40 -11.44
N LEU A 830 -12.07 -42.00 -12.59
CA LEU A 830 -12.34 -40.70 -13.19
C LEU A 830 -13.78 -40.62 -13.72
N VAL A 831 -14.58 -39.73 -13.14
CA VAL A 831 -16.00 -39.53 -13.43
C VAL A 831 -16.24 -38.21 -14.15
N GLU A 832 -15.45 -37.18 -13.86
CA GLU A 832 -15.65 -35.83 -14.39
C GLU A 832 -14.36 -35.26 -14.98
N LEU A 833 -14.45 -34.78 -16.22
CA LEU A 833 -13.33 -34.21 -16.97
C LEU A 833 -13.77 -32.90 -17.61
N ASP A 834 -12.98 -31.88 -17.37
CA ASP A 834 -13.25 -30.54 -17.85
C ASP A 834 -12.04 -29.94 -18.54
N LEU A 835 -12.18 -29.74 -19.85
CA LEU A 835 -11.14 -29.21 -20.74
C LEU A 835 -11.53 -27.85 -21.33
N THR A 836 -12.49 -27.16 -20.72
CA THR A 836 -13.06 -25.89 -21.21
C THR A 836 -11.97 -24.85 -21.53
N GLY A 837 -12.05 -24.21 -22.71
CA GLY A 837 -11.18 -23.09 -23.07
C GLY A 837 -9.77 -23.49 -23.53
N ASN A 838 -9.60 -24.71 -24.06
CA ASN A 838 -8.36 -25.19 -24.68
C ASN A 838 -8.54 -25.40 -26.18
N ALA A 839 -7.52 -25.14 -27.00
CA ALA A 839 -7.58 -25.30 -28.46
C ALA A 839 -7.38 -26.76 -28.88
N LEU A 840 -8.34 -27.61 -28.54
CA LEU A 840 -8.27 -29.05 -28.80
C LEU A 840 -8.52 -29.39 -30.27
N GLU A 841 -9.34 -28.58 -30.94
CA GLU A 841 -9.78 -28.78 -32.31
C GLU A 841 -10.50 -30.13 -32.53
N ASP A 842 -10.94 -30.39 -33.76
CA ASP A 842 -11.67 -31.61 -34.11
C ASP A 842 -10.82 -32.87 -33.91
N LEU A 843 -9.50 -32.77 -34.12
CA LEU A 843 -8.56 -33.88 -33.91
C LEU A 843 -8.48 -34.28 -32.44
N GLY A 844 -8.43 -33.31 -31.52
CA GLY A 844 -8.42 -33.60 -30.09
C GLY A 844 -9.68 -34.35 -29.67
N LEU A 845 -10.84 -33.93 -30.15
CA LEU A 845 -12.10 -34.63 -29.85
C LEU A 845 -12.14 -36.06 -30.43
N ARG A 846 -11.56 -36.28 -31.62
CA ARG A 846 -11.43 -37.63 -32.19
C ARG A 846 -10.63 -38.56 -31.27
N PHE A 847 -9.53 -38.09 -30.68
CA PHE A 847 -8.79 -38.88 -29.69
C PHE A 847 -9.63 -39.17 -28.45
N LEU A 848 -10.30 -38.16 -27.86
CA LEU A 848 -11.17 -38.38 -26.71
C LEU A 848 -12.27 -39.41 -27.00
N CYS A 849 -12.86 -39.37 -28.20
CA CYS A 849 -13.86 -40.35 -28.63
C CYS A 849 -13.32 -41.80 -28.63
N GLN A 850 -12.05 -42.01 -28.97
CA GLN A 850 -11.43 -43.35 -28.88
C GLN A 850 -11.40 -43.86 -27.43
N GLY A 851 -11.00 -42.99 -26.49
CA GLY A 851 -11.01 -43.32 -25.05
C GLY A 851 -12.41 -43.54 -24.49
N LEU A 852 -13.37 -42.69 -24.87
CA LEU A 852 -14.77 -42.79 -24.43
C LEU A 852 -15.46 -44.07 -24.91
N ARG A 853 -15.07 -44.64 -26.06
CA ARG A 853 -15.63 -45.91 -26.55
C ARG A 853 -15.08 -47.12 -25.81
N HIS A 854 -14.01 -46.97 -25.04
CA HIS A 854 -13.42 -48.07 -24.30
C HIS A 854 -14.37 -48.57 -23.21
N PRO A 855 -14.58 -49.90 -23.05
CA PRO A 855 -15.55 -50.45 -22.10
C PRO A 855 -15.20 -50.17 -20.63
N ALA A 856 -13.93 -49.88 -20.33
CA ALA A 856 -13.50 -49.52 -18.99
C ALA A 856 -13.78 -48.04 -18.63
N CYS A 857 -14.17 -47.21 -19.59
CA CYS A 857 -14.43 -45.80 -19.35
C CYS A 857 -15.58 -45.61 -18.35
N ARG A 858 -15.33 -44.82 -17.30
CA ARG A 858 -16.31 -44.49 -16.24
C ARG A 858 -16.78 -43.03 -16.26
N LEU A 859 -16.29 -42.25 -17.23
CA LEU A 859 -16.58 -40.83 -17.34
C LEU A 859 -18.09 -40.59 -17.54
N ARG A 860 -18.67 -39.77 -16.67
CA ARG A 860 -20.09 -39.36 -16.69
C ARG A 860 -20.26 -37.95 -17.23
N THR A 861 -19.32 -37.07 -16.91
CA THR A 861 -19.39 -35.65 -17.28
C THR A 861 -18.17 -35.25 -18.09
N LEU A 862 -18.42 -34.67 -19.26
CA LEU A 862 -17.39 -34.12 -20.13
C LEU A 862 -17.75 -32.69 -20.55
N TRP A 863 -16.88 -31.73 -20.20
CA TRP A 863 -17.04 -30.34 -20.59
C TRP A 863 -15.95 -29.90 -21.58
N LEU A 864 -16.40 -29.46 -22.75
CA LEU A 864 -15.59 -29.07 -23.91
C LEU A 864 -16.01 -27.69 -24.43
N LYS A 865 -16.39 -26.80 -23.52
CA LYS A 865 -16.83 -25.45 -23.86
C LYS A 865 -15.65 -24.61 -24.37
N ILE A 866 -15.82 -23.85 -25.46
CA ILE A 866 -14.73 -23.05 -26.08
C ILE A 866 -13.52 -23.94 -26.39
N CYS A 867 -13.70 -24.98 -27.20
CA CYS A 867 -12.64 -25.93 -27.55
C CYS A 867 -12.21 -25.89 -29.03
N HIS A 868 -12.68 -24.89 -29.78
CA HIS A 868 -12.47 -24.76 -31.23
C HIS A 868 -12.96 -25.96 -32.04
N LEU A 869 -14.09 -26.54 -31.60
CA LEU A 869 -14.73 -27.66 -32.29
C LEU A 869 -15.64 -27.17 -33.42
N THR A 870 -15.69 -27.91 -34.51
CA THR A 870 -16.57 -27.67 -35.66
C THR A 870 -17.58 -28.81 -35.85
N ALA A 871 -18.42 -28.71 -36.88
CA ALA A 871 -19.33 -29.79 -37.28
C ALA A 871 -18.63 -31.15 -37.48
N ALA A 872 -17.38 -31.16 -37.97
CA ALA A 872 -16.65 -32.40 -38.24
C ALA A 872 -16.29 -33.19 -36.96
N ALA A 873 -16.21 -32.51 -35.82
CA ALA A 873 -16.03 -33.16 -34.52
C ALA A 873 -17.23 -34.03 -34.11
N CYS A 874 -18.45 -33.65 -34.56
CA CYS A 874 -19.69 -34.29 -34.16
C CYS A 874 -19.86 -35.71 -34.73
N GLU A 875 -19.19 -36.07 -35.81
CA GLU A 875 -19.22 -37.43 -36.39
C GLU A 875 -18.64 -38.47 -35.40
N GLY A 876 -17.49 -38.11 -34.80
CA GLY A 876 -16.83 -38.93 -33.77
C GLY A 876 -17.68 -39.05 -32.51
N LEU A 877 -18.34 -37.98 -32.09
CA LEU A 877 -19.25 -37.99 -30.95
C LEU A 877 -20.51 -38.82 -31.21
N ALA A 878 -21.13 -38.67 -32.38
CA ALA A 878 -22.35 -39.38 -32.73
C ALA A 878 -22.17 -40.90 -32.63
N SER A 879 -21.08 -41.40 -33.21
CA SER A 879 -20.70 -42.82 -33.12
C SER A 879 -20.29 -43.24 -31.70
N THR A 880 -19.72 -42.33 -30.90
CA THR A 880 -19.39 -42.60 -29.49
C THR A 880 -20.64 -42.72 -28.62
N LEU A 881 -21.64 -41.88 -28.80
CA LEU A 881 -22.90 -41.90 -28.02
C LEU A 881 -23.68 -43.21 -28.19
N GLY A 882 -23.53 -43.88 -29.34
CA GLY A 882 -24.13 -45.20 -29.58
C GLY A 882 -23.41 -46.37 -28.89
N VAL A 883 -22.16 -46.18 -28.46
CA VAL A 883 -21.34 -47.25 -27.87
C VAL A 883 -21.12 -47.03 -26.37
N ASN A 884 -20.78 -45.80 -25.98
CA ASN A 884 -20.45 -45.46 -24.61
C ASN A 884 -21.67 -45.65 -23.68
N GLN A 885 -21.44 -46.28 -22.52
CA GLN A 885 -22.48 -46.61 -21.54
C GLN A 885 -22.37 -45.80 -20.24
N SER A 886 -21.43 -44.84 -20.15
CA SER A 886 -21.13 -44.11 -18.91
C SER A 886 -21.50 -42.63 -18.96
N LEU A 887 -21.37 -41.99 -20.13
CA LEU A 887 -21.50 -40.56 -20.32
C LEU A 887 -22.96 -40.12 -20.21
N THR A 888 -23.25 -39.28 -19.23
CA THR A 888 -24.59 -38.75 -18.95
C THR A 888 -24.69 -37.25 -19.20
N GLU A 889 -23.57 -36.52 -19.15
CA GLU A 889 -23.54 -35.08 -19.35
C GLU A 889 -22.43 -34.68 -20.33
N LEU A 890 -22.81 -33.88 -21.34
CA LEU A 890 -21.92 -33.35 -22.35
C LEU A 890 -22.18 -31.86 -22.57
N ASP A 891 -21.15 -31.04 -22.40
CA ASP A 891 -21.18 -29.61 -22.70
C ASP A 891 -20.27 -29.29 -23.89
N LEU A 892 -20.88 -28.84 -25.00
CA LEU A 892 -20.18 -28.41 -26.21
C LEU A 892 -20.41 -26.92 -26.50
N SER A 893 -20.88 -26.15 -25.51
CA SER A 893 -21.25 -24.75 -25.68
C SER A 893 -20.09 -23.88 -26.18
N LEU A 894 -20.39 -22.78 -26.86
CA LEU A 894 -19.40 -21.86 -27.44
C LEU A 894 -18.39 -22.56 -28.38
N ASN A 895 -18.87 -23.49 -29.22
CA ASN A 895 -18.13 -24.07 -30.34
C ASN A 895 -18.90 -23.87 -31.64
N ASP A 896 -18.22 -23.76 -32.78
CA ASP A 896 -18.86 -23.47 -34.07
C ASP A 896 -19.36 -24.75 -34.76
N LEU A 897 -20.30 -25.44 -34.11
CA LEU A 897 -20.83 -26.72 -34.58
C LEU A 897 -21.80 -26.55 -35.75
N GLY A 898 -22.60 -25.48 -35.72
CA GLY A 898 -23.64 -25.20 -36.69
C GLY A 898 -24.75 -26.26 -36.78
N ASP A 899 -25.71 -26.03 -37.68
CA ASP A 899 -26.78 -27.00 -37.97
C ASP A 899 -26.27 -28.40 -38.42
N PRO A 900 -25.19 -28.52 -39.22
CA PRO A 900 -24.64 -29.84 -39.59
C PRO A 900 -24.11 -30.62 -38.38
N GLY A 901 -23.41 -29.96 -37.45
CA GLY A 901 -22.96 -30.61 -36.22
C GLY A 901 -24.13 -31.08 -35.36
N ALA A 902 -25.16 -30.26 -35.19
CA ALA A 902 -26.37 -30.64 -34.47
C ALA A 902 -27.13 -31.81 -35.12
N LEU A 903 -27.14 -31.92 -36.45
CA LEU A 903 -27.70 -33.06 -37.17
C LEU A 903 -26.96 -34.35 -36.80
N LEU A 904 -25.62 -34.36 -36.85
CA LEU A 904 -24.81 -35.52 -36.51
C LEU A 904 -24.99 -35.93 -35.05
N LEU A 905 -24.98 -34.96 -34.12
CA LEU A 905 -25.28 -35.24 -32.71
C LEU A 905 -26.67 -35.87 -32.54
N CYS A 906 -27.68 -35.38 -33.27
CA CYS A 906 -29.02 -35.96 -33.29
C CYS A 906 -29.05 -37.41 -33.80
N GLU A 907 -28.18 -37.80 -34.73
CA GLU A 907 -28.04 -39.21 -35.15
C GLU A 907 -27.53 -40.09 -34.02
N GLY A 908 -26.49 -39.65 -33.31
CA GLY A 908 -25.98 -40.37 -32.13
C GLY A 908 -27.00 -40.50 -31.00
N LEU A 909 -27.72 -39.40 -30.69
CA LEU A 909 -28.76 -39.38 -29.66
C LEU A 909 -29.94 -40.30 -29.97
N ARG A 910 -30.23 -40.56 -31.25
CA ARG A 910 -31.30 -41.48 -31.66
C ARG A 910 -30.93 -42.95 -31.46
N HIS A 911 -29.67 -43.26 -31.17
CA HIS A 911 -29.24 -44.62 -30.93
C HIS A 911 -29.86 -45.18 -29.63
N PRO A 912 -30.43 -46.41 -29.64
CA PRO A 912 -31.21 -46.94 -28.51
C PRO A 912 -30.42 -47.15 -27.22
N THR A 913 -29.10 -47.29 -27.32
CA THR A 913 -28.20 -47.49 -26.18
C THR A 913 -27.65 -46.18 -25.60
N CYS A 914 -27.94 -45.02 -26.21
CA CYS A 914 -27.42 -43.73 -25.77
C CYS A 914 -27.90 -43.40 -24.35
N LYS A 915 -26.95 -43.14 -23.44
CA LYS A 915 -27.22 -42.84 -22.01
C LYS A 915 -27.22 -41.35 -21.66
N LEU A 916 -26.95 -40.48 -22.63
CA LEU A 916 -26.85 -39.04 -22.38
C LEU A 916 -28.17 -38.47 -21.85
N GLN A 917 -28.10 -37.75 -20.73
CA GLN A 917 -29.21 -37.12 -20.03
C GLN A 917 -29.20 -35.60 -20.20
N THR A 918 -28.00 -35.00 -20.20
CA THR A 918 -27.81 -33.56 -20.30
C THR A 918 -26.92 -33.23 -21.50
N LEU A 919 -27.42 -32.37 -22.37
CA LEU A 919 -26.68 -31.84 -23.51
C LEU A 919 -26.74 -30.32 -23.52
N ARG A 920 -25.57 -29.68 -23.48
CA ARG A 920 -25.44 -28.22 -23.62
C ARG A 920 -24.84 -27.83 -24.96
N LEU A 921 -25.57 -26.98 -25.67
CA LEU A 921 -25.24 -26.46 -27.00
C LEU A 921 -25.47 -24.94 -27.02
N ASP A 922 -25.17 -24.26 -25.91
CA ASP A 922 -25.34 -22.81 -25.82
C ASP A 922 -24.34 -22.12 -26.77
N SER A 923 -24.80 -21.15 -27.57
CA SER A 923 -23.95 -20.40 -28.51
C SER A 923 -23.16 -21.30 -29.48
N CYS A 924 -23.83 -22.25 -30.13
CA CYS A 924 -23.20 -23.20 -31.06
C CYS A 924 -23.48 -22.90 -32.55
N GLY A 925 -23.98 -21.70 -32.87
CA GLY A 925 -24.32 -21.32 -34.24
C GLY A 925 -25.56 -22.03 -34.80
N LEU A 926 -26.47 -22.48 -33.92
CA LEU A 926 -27.66 -23.24 -34.34
C LEU A 926 -28.77 -22.32 -34.85
N THR A 927 -29.47 -22.77 -35.89
CA THR A 927 -30.62 -22.06 -36.47
C THR A 927 -31.92 -22.85 -36.32
N ALA A 928 -33.03 -22.30 -36.84
CA ALA A 928 -34.31 -23.00 -36.94
C ALA A 928 -34.21 -24.39 -37.63
N LYS A 929 -33.21 -24.63 -38.48
CA LYS A 929 -33.01 -25.92 -39.14
C LYS A 929 -32.61 -27.02 -38.14
N ALA A 930 -31.73 -26.73 -37.18
CA ALA A 930 -31.38 -27.67 -36.12
C ALA A 930 -32.60 -28.12 -35.30
N CYS A 931 -33.58 -27.23 -35.07
CA CYS A 931 -34.81 -27.57 -34.35
C CYS A 931 -35.62 -28.69 -35.03
N LYS A 932 -35.53 -28.85 -36.36
CA LYS A 932 -36.18 -29.95 -37.06
C LYS A 932 -35.57 -31.30 -36.67
N ASN A 933 -34.25 -31.37 -36.59
CA ASN A 933 -33.57 -32.60 -36.17
C ASN A 933 -33.83 -32.89 -34.70
N LEU A 934 -33.72 -31.87 -33.83
CA LEU A 934 -34.05 -31.98 -32.41
C LEU A 934 -35.50 -32.43 -32.18
N TYR A 935 -36.45 -31.93 -32.98
CA TYR A 935 -37.85 -32.36 -32.93
C TYR A 935 -37.99 -33.88 -33.11
N PHE A 936 -37.33 -34.46 -34.11
CA PHE A 936 -37.38 -35.92 -34.33
C PHE A 936 -36.63 -36.67 -33.24
N THR A 937 -35.44 -36.21 -32.88
CA THR A 937 -34.59 -36.83 -31.84
C THR A 937 -35.31 -36.91 -30.51
N LEU A 938 -35.92 -35.82 -30.04
CA LEU A 938 -36.69 -35.77 -28.78
C LEU A 938 -37.97 -36.62 -28.80
N GLY A 939 -38.39 -37.08 -29.98
CA GLY A 939 -39.48 -38.04 -30.12
C GLY A 939 -39.04 -39.50 -30.00
N ILE A 940 -37.78 -39.79 -30.32
CA ILE A 940 -37.20 -41.15 -30.34
C ILE A 940 -36.41 -41.40 -29.05
N ASN A 941 -35.47 -40.50 -28.73
CA ASN A 941 -34.61 -40.59 -27.57
C ASN A 941 -35.44 -40.56 -26.27
N GLN A 942 -35.16 -41.52 -25.39
CA GLN A 942 -35.86 -41.68 -24.10
C GLN A 942 -34.99 -41.36 -22.88
N THR A 943 -33.75 -40.90 -23.09
CA THR A 943 -32.75 -40.69 -22.03
C THR A 943 -32.44 -39.22 -21.76
N LEU A 944 -32.51 -38.37 -22.78
CA LEU A 944 -32.22 -36.94 -22.69
C LEU A 944 -33.33 -36.22 -21.92
N THR A 945 -32.96 -35.65 -20.77
CA THR A 945 -33.84 -34.92 -19.87
C THR A 945 -33.55 -33.43 -19.86
N GLU A 946 -32.34 -32.99 -20.19
CA GLU A 946 -31.98 -31.57 -20.17
C GLU A 946 -31.29 -31.14 -21.47
N LEU A 947 -31.74 -30.00 -22.00
CA LEU A 947 -31.22 -29.43 -23.23
C LEU A 947 -31.03 -27.92 -23.08
N TYR A 948 -29.81 -27.45 -23.27
CA TYR A 948 -29.43 -26.04 -23.14
C TYR A 948 -29.09 -25.51 -24.54
N LEU A 949 -29.78 -24.47 -24.98
CA LEU A 949 -29.68 -23.89 -26.33
C LEU A 949 -29.55 -22.36 -26.29
N THR A 950 -29.20 -21.76 -25.16
CA THR A 950 -29.05 -20.32 -24.92
C THR A 950 -28.18 -19.66 -26.00
N ASN A 951 -28.51 -18.44 -26.40
CA ASN A 951 -27.78 -17.62 -27.38
C ASN A 951 -27.57 -18.32 -28.74
N ASN A 952 -28.59 -19.01 -29.27
CA ASN A 952 -28.62 -19.53 -30.64
C ASN A 952 -29.68 -18.81 -31.49
N ALA A 953 -29.52 -18.82 -32.81
CA ALA A 953 -30.42 -18.17 -33.75
C ALA A 953 -31.60 -19.07 -34.16
N LEU A 954 -32.25 -19.74 -33.21
CA LEU A 954 -33.34 -20.69 -33.48
C LEU A 954 -34.59 -20.02 -34.07
N GLY A 955 -34.82 -18.75 -33.69
CA GLY A 955 -35.98 -17.96 -34.06
C GLY A 955 -37.32 -18.53 -33.60
N ASP A 956 -38.39 -17.76 -33.81
CA ASP A 956 -39.75 -18.16 -33.43
C ASP A 956 -40.18 -19.49 -34.03
N THR A 957 -39.84 -19.72 -35.30
CA THR A 957 -40.24 -20.94 -36.03
C THR A 957 -39.60 -22.19 -35.41
N GLY A 958 -38.30 -22.13 -35.09
CA GLY A 958 -37.58 -23.24 -34.47
C GLY A 958 -38.09 -23.54 -33.07
N VAL A 959 -38.26 -22.50 -32.23
CA VAL A 959 -38.77 -22.66 -30.86
C VAL A 959 -40.20 -23.19 -30.85
N ARG A 960 -41.10 -22.69 -31.71
CA ARG A 960 -42.46 -23.23 -31.85
C ARG A 960 -42.49 -24.70 -32.25
N LEU A 961 -41.54 -25.15 -33.08
CA LEU A 961 -41.40 -26.55 -33.45
C LEU A 961 -41.00 -27.40 -32.24
N LEU A 962 -40.04 -26.94 -31.44
CA LEU A 962 -39.69 -27.59 -30.17
C LEU A 962 -40.88 -27.64 -29.22
N CYS A 963 -41.64 -26.54 -29.05
CA CYS A 963 -42.87 -26.54 -28.24
C CYS A 963 -43.84 -27.65 -28.66
N LYS A 964 -44.06 -27.82 -29.97
CA LYS A 964 -44.94 -28.88 -30.50
C LYS A 964 -44.47 -30.28 -30.08
N ARG A 965 -43.17 -30.55 -30.10
CA ARG A 965 -42.60 -31.83 -29.65
C ARG A 965 -42.75 -32.02 -28.15
N LEU A 966 -42.47 -30.96 -27.38
CA LEU A 966 -42.54 -30.99 -25.93
C LEU A 966 -43.97 -31.19 -25.43
N SER A 967 -45.00 -30.72 -26.15
CA SER A 967 -46.40 -31.01 -25.83
C SER A 967 -46.74 -32.50 -25.92
N HIS A 968 -46.00 -33.29 -26.70
CA HIS A 968 -46.28 -34.71 -26.88
C HIS A 968 -45.94 -35.52 -25.60
N PRO A 969 -46.76 -36.49 -25.18
CA PRO A 969 -46.54 -37.27 -23.95
C PRO A 969 -45.27 -38.14 -23.99
N GLY A 970 -44.88 -38.61 -25.17
CA GLY A 970 -43.65 -39.39 -25.37
C GLY A 970 -42.32 -38.61 -25.32
N CYS A 971 -42.32 -37.30 -25.08
CA CYS A 971 -41.08 -36.54 -24.89
C CYS A 971 -40.64 -36.57 -23.42
N LYS A 972 -39.39 -36.93 -23.14
CA LYS A 972 -38.84 -37.09 -21.78
C LYS A 972 -38.12 -35.86 -21.24
N LEU A 973 -37.95 -34.82 -22.06
CA LEU A 973 -37.27 -33.60 -21.67
C LEU A 973 -37.99 -32.93 -20.49
N ARG A 974 -37.21 -32.52 -19.50
CA ARG A 974 -37.63 -31.85 -18.26
C ARG A 974 -37.05 -30.45 -18.12
N VAL A 975 -35.94 -30.15 -18.78
CA VAL A 975 -35.29 -28.84 -18.72
C VAL A 975 -34.97 -28.36 -20.13
N LEU A 976 -35.38 -27.13 -20.44
CA LEU A 976 -35.04 -26.46 -21.69
C LEU A 976 -34.66 -24.99 -21.45
N TRP A 977 -33.40 -24.62 -21.73
CA TRP A 977 -32.95 -23.23 -21.65
C TRP A 977 -32.75 -22.61 -23.03
N LEU A 978 -33.36 -21.43 -23.22
CA LEU A 978 -33.47 -20.69 -24.48
C LEU A 978 -33.15 -19.20 -24.30
N PHE A 979 -32.42 -18.81 -23.25
CA PHE A 979 -32.12 -17.40 -23.00
C PHE A 979 -31.36 -16.74 -24.15
N GLY A 980 -31.48 -15.41 -24.28
CA GLY A 980 -30.76 -14.62 -25.29
C GLY A 980 -31.15 -14.91 -26.73
N MET A 981 -32.42 -15.24 -26.96
CA MET A 981 -33.05 -15.32 -28.27
C MET A 981 -34.09 -14.21 -28.42
N ASP A 982 -34.14 -13.57 -29.58
CA ASP A 982 -35.18 -12.59 -29.89
C ASP A 982 -36.47 -13.32 -30.31
N LEU A 983 -37.32 -13.63 -29.32
CA LEU A 983 -38.61 -14.30 -29.53
C LEU A 983 -39.76 -13.31 -29.45
N ASN A 984 -40.76 -13.48 -30.32
CA ASN A 984 -41.95 -12.63 -30.27
C ASN A 984 -42.89 -13.03 -29.13
N LYS A 985 -43.80 -12.10 -28.78
CA LYS A 985 -44.80 -12.28 -27.72
C LYS A 985 -45.62 -13.57 -27.88
N MET A 986 -45.99 -13.92 -29.13
CA MET A 986 -46.76 -15.15 -29.41
C MET A 986 -45.99 -16.41 -29.02
N THR A 987 -44.69 -16.47 -29.30
CA THR A 987 -43.84 -17.61 -28.93
C THR A 987 -43.67 -17.71 -27.42
N HIS A 988 -43.45 -16.59 -26.71
CA HIS A 988 -43.45 -16.56 -25.24
C HIS A 988 -44.78 -17.05 -24.64
N SER A 989 -45.92 -16.62 -25.18
CA SER A 989 -47.23 -17.10 -24.73
C SER A 989 -47.39 -18.61 -24.91
N ARG A 990 -46.85 -19.20 -25.99
CA ARG A 990 -46.88 -20.66 -26.19
C ARG A 990 -45.97 -21.41 -25.21
N LEU A 991 -44.79 -20.88 -24.91
CA LEU A 991 -43.90 -21.43 -23.89
C LEU A 991 -44.54 -21.37 -22.49
N ALA A 992 -45.19 -20.25 -22.17
CA ALA A 992 -45.93 -20.10 -20.92
C ALA A 992 -47.11 -21.09 -20.82
N ALA A 993 -47.90 -21.24 -21.90
CA ALA A 993 -48.97 -22.23 -21.96
C ALA A 993 -48.43 -23.66 -21.79
N LEU A 994 -47.26 -23.96 -22.37
CA LEU A 994 -46.60 -25.26 -22.23
C LEU A 994 -46.23 -25.54 -20.76
N ARG A 995 -45.68 -24.56 -20.03
CA ARG A 995 -45.38 -24.69 -18.58
C ARG A 995 -46.63 -25.01 -17.76
N VAL A 996 -47.79 -24.41 -18.09
CA VAL A 996 -49.06 -24.72 -17.44
C VAL A 996 -49.51 -26.15 -17.73
N THR A 997 -49.42 -26.60 -18.98
CA THR A 997 -49.83 -27.95 -19.37
C THR A 997 -48.86 -29.05 -18.90
N LYS A 998 -47.59 -28.70 -18.64
CA LYS A 998 -46.53 -29.61 -18.20
C LYS A 998 -45.72 -28.94 -17.06
N PRO A 999 -46.23 -28.96 -15.82
CA PRO A 999 -45.60 -28.27 -14.70
C PRO A 999 -44.25 -28.84 -14.27
N TYR A 1000 -43.92 -30.07 -14.71
CA TYR A 1000 -42.63 -30.71 -14.47
C TYR A 1000 -41.55 -30.35 -15.51
N LEU A 1001 -41.92 -29.62 -16.58
CA LEU A 1001 -40.99 -29.15 -17.60
C LEU A 1001 -40.56 -27.73 -17.23
N ASP A 1002 -39.34 -27.61 -16.73
CA ASP A 1002 -38.69 -26.34 -16.49
C ASP A 1002 -38.19 -25.76 -17.81
N ILE A 1003 -38.53 -24.50 -18.05
CA ILE A 1003 -38.17 -23.78 -19.27
C ILE A 1003 -37.69 -22.42 -18.82
N GLY A 1004 -36.61 -21.91 -19.39
CA GLY A 1004 -36.29 -20.48 -19.32
C GLY A 1004 -35.98 -19.95 -20.69
N CYS A 1005 -36.53 -18.78 -20.96
CA CYS A 1005 -36.61 -18.17 -22.26
C CYS A 1005 -36.79 -16.67 -22.06
#